data_AF-E0VHG2-F1
#
_entry.id   AF-E0VHG2-F1
#
_cell.length_a   1.000
_cell.length_b   1.000
_cell.length_c   1.000
_cell.angle_alpha   90.00
_cell.angle_beta   90.00
_cell.angle_gamma   90.00
#
_symmetry.space_group_name_H-M   'P 1'
#
loop_
_entity.id
_entity.type
_entity.pdbx_description
1 polymer ?
#
loop_
_entity_poly.entity_id
_entity_poly.type
_entity_poly.pdbx_seq_one_letter_code
_entity_poly.pdbx_strand_id
1 'polypeptide(L)'
;MDTLVLEPDHPMMEKFQIALKNHLLKQIGKLDEQIFEMNLEIKRKEKEKEETGVELYTFQQEIFRQQKILDEFDAVMDNLIKERETLDKSVKSKKITWKEEVDRLNCAKKKEMVLAQEFKKLSTIEKQMEEWEKEMESELTISQRISEKTAADKIKLVDEKRKMDMYLLKLMLSVSHFETELKEVSGEIDLKLEEKDSLSQTLADSSADLHALMSEQSRLTSAWNSVAIAIKQKNNIYLELMKELKQVNNNYKNTQDAFHSLNVEIESYKKSSAEEMKKNEKLVVIIGRGEREFENGQITLRTLNEKKIIAENKITATAAMITRSEYELTTLKATIDKIQQELNSLKIQYEKYVEEHNKIQDEFLNFEQELLINDKTVHQLTKLIKETLKKNRAQEFSLIESENKISQRFLEVEELKEIIFRNNEIVKEGNNEITLKEEEIKTLEDEIEKCLSAIIQKQGNYATLTRKIEKQIQKSDYGKAWVSPSQQRVLELEKINAEIQAKNDKMQSFWLIHQNNNVKLSEQRTEQLKEISLLRKQILLFEQRSLKTERELQKEKEIEHEVNKTISHLQHKLLGLNEILVGKKGYRENLGKENALTQLQFVQNLKESELEQIRLKDEIKELENNLEELAETMLSTQREILAWEKKIKSAVEAKNEVQRQRSSAGELGQMKVEIHRMEVRYGQLKKVQEKLITDLEQCVLRRDSILDNVNAKERRNLKKENIRSVVQKKVDLLKNQLRTVHNEIKGIQTDISNIQEGQEDLRKTIQMKENTLMEMKETSRKINLRLEEGQLKKCLNLEILIRRQKKCKLYDLLKHGRYKLLFKNEQLLDNEIQKVKNKNQDLILVMELLIQDFPNYGFHLKKIKNTFQAPPS
;
A
#
# COMPACT_ATOMS: atom_id res chain seq x y z
N MET A 1 147.02 133.91 -0.85
CA MET A 1 148.33 133.84 -1.54
C MET A 1 148.09 134.44 -2.91
N ASP A 2 148.33 135.75 -3.03
CA ASP A 2 148.17 136.51 -4.27
C ASP A 2 149.31 136.22 -5.25
N THR A 3 148.99 136.05 -6.53
CA THR A 3 149.69 136.65 -7.67
C THR A 3 148.76 136.64 -8.91
N LEU A 4 148.26 137.84 -9.26
CA LEU A 4 148.03 138.46 -10.60
C LEU A 4 148.11 137.53 -11.85
N VAL A 5 147.24 137.55 -12.88
CA VAL A 5 146.64 138.64 -13.71
C VAL A 5 145.43 138.01 -14.48
N LEU A 6 144.21 138.56 -14.59
CA LEU A 6 143.69 139.66 -15.44
C LEU A 6 142.35 140.19 -14.87
N GLU A 7 142.02 141.45 -15.17
CA GLU A 7 140.95 142.27 -14.58
C GLU A 7 139.49 141.88 -14.92
N PRO A 8 138.50 142.26 -14.07
CA PRO A 8 137.10 141.80 -14.12
C PRO A 8 136.25 142.23 -15.32
N ASP A 9 136.70 143.22 -16.10
CA ASP A 9 135.88 143.88 -17.13
C ASP A 9 136.16 143.38 -18.55
N HIS A 10 136.52 142.09 -18.69
CA HIS A 10 136.71 141.47 -20.00
C HIS A 10 135.38 140.89 -20.56
N PRO A 11 134.93 141.29 -21.77
CA PRO A 11 133.57 141.05 -22.31
C PRO A 11 133.21 139.59 -22.68
N MET A 12 133.99 138.61 -22.22
CA MET A 12 133.72 137.16 -22.38
C MET A 12 133.43 136.44 -21.04
N MET A 13 133.55 137.09 -19.89
CA MET A 13 133.19 136.53 -18.56
C MET A 13 131.79 136.96 -18.06
N GLU A 14 131.18 137.98 -18.68
CA GLU A 14 129.86 138.51 -18.32
C GLU A 14 128.74 137.46 -18.50
N LYS A 15 128.80 136.64 -19.56
CA LYS A 15 127.79 135.60 -19.85
C LYS A 15 127.86 134.41 -18.89
N PHE A 16 129.03 134.09 -18.35
CA PHE A 16 129.21 133.02 -17.37
C PHE A 16 128.78 133.46 -15.96
N GLN A 17 129.04 134.73 -15.60
CA GLN A 17 128.60 135.32 -14.33
C GLN A 17 127.08 135.54 -14.26
N ILE A 18 126.42 135.86 -15.39
CA ILE A 18 124.94 135.90 -15.50
C ILE A 18 124.32 134.50 -15.37
N ALA A 19 124.93 133.47 -15.98
CA ALA A 19 124.42 132.09 -15.90
C ALA A 19 124.44 131.52 -14.47
N LEU A 20 125.48 131.84 -13.68
CA LEU A 20 125.59 131.44 -12.28
C LEU A 20 124.62 132.23 -11.38
N LYS A 21 124.44 133.54 -11.62
CA LYS A 21 123.47 134.38 -10.89
C LYS A 21 122.01 133.97 -11.17
N ASN A 22 121.70 133.58 -12.41
CA ASN A 22 120.38 133.07 -12.79
C ASN A 22 120.10 131.65 -12.24
N HIS A 23 121.12 130.83 -11.99
CA HIS A 23 120.94 129.51 -11.35
C HIS A 23 120.45 129.65 -9.90
N LEU A 24 121.03 130.58 -9.13
CA LEU A 24 120.64 130.85 -7.75
C LEU A 24 119.25 131.54 -7.68
N LEU A 25 118.95 132.47 -8.58
CA LEU A 25 117.62 133.09 -8.68
C LEU A 25 116.52 132.08 -9.11
N LYS A 26 116.85 131.08 -9.93
CA LYS A 26 115.93 129.97 -10.26
C LYS A 26 115.66 129.04 -9.08
N GLN A 27 116.60 128.83 -8.15
CA GLN A 27 116.33 128.03 -6.96
C GLN A 27 115.40 128.75 -5.98
N ILE A 28 115.54 130.07 -5.84
CA ILE A 28 114.62 130.89 -5.02
C ILE A 28 113.22 130.90 -5.65
N GLY A 29 113.11 131.14 -6.96
CA GLY A 29 111.82 131.10 -7.66
C GLY A 29 111.12 129.74 -7.59
N LYS A 30 111.87 128.63 -7.61
CA LYS A 30 111.29 127.28 -7.41
C LYS A 30 110.72 127.07 -6.01
N LEU A 31 111.34 127.64 -4.98
CA LEU A 31 110.83 127.54 -3.61
C LEU A 31 109.58 128.42 -3.43
N ASP A 32 109.52 129.60 -4.04
CA ASP A 32 108.33 130.45 -4.02
C ASP A 32 107.15 129.86 -4.82
N GLU A 33 107.42 129.22 -5.96
CA GLU A 33 106.41 128.44 -6.71
C GLU A 33 105.88 127.25 -5.88
N GLN A 34 106.75 126.54 -5.15
CA GLN A 34 106.33 125.46 -4.25
C GLN A 34 105.46 125.95 -3.09
N ILE A 35 105.77 127.11 -2.52
CA ILE A 35 104.94 127.73 -1.47
C ILE A 35 103.58 128.16 -2.02
N PHE A 36 103.53 128.69 -3.26
CA PHE A 36 102.27 129.05 -3.91
C PHE A 36 101.43 127.81 -4.27
N GLU A 37 102.05 126.75 -4.80
CA GLU A 37 101.39 125.46 -5.05
C GLU A 37 100.84 124.83 -3.76
N MET A 38 101.62 124.85 -2.67
CA MET A 38 101.14 124.36 -1.36
C MET A 38 99.93 125.15 -0.85
N ASN A 39 99.92 126.48 -0.98
CA ASN A 39 98.78 127.30 -0.56
C ASN A 39 97.53 127.07 -1.41
N LEU A 40 97.69 126.86 -2.72
CA LEU A 40 96.57 126.45 -3.59
C LEU A 40 96.07 125.05 -3.23
N GLU A 41 96.96 124.13 -2.89
CA GLU A 41 96.60 122.77 -2.48
C GLU A 41 95.88 122.75 -1.13
N ILE A 42 96.26 123.61 -0.18
CA ILE A 42 95.53 123.80 1.08
C ILE A 42 94.10 124.29 0.82
N LYS A 43 93.90 125.31 -0.02
CA LYS A 43 92.56 125.78 -0.38
C LYS A 43 91.74 124.70 -1.09
N ARG A 44 92.37 123.88 -1.96
CA ARG A 44 91.70 122.72 -2.59
C ARG A 44 91.26 121.71 -1.54
N LYS A 45 92.13 121.40 -0.56
CA LYS A 45 91.84 120.47 0.53
C LYS A 45 90.75 120.97 1.48
N GLU A 46 90.67 122.27 1.74
CA GLU A 46 89.57 122.86 2.51
C GLU A 46 88.23 122.72 1.78
N LYS A 47 88.21 122.97 0.47
CA LYS A 47 87.00 122.76 -0.34
C LYS A 47 86.60 121.27 -0.42
N GLU A 48 87.56 120.36 -0.61
CA GLU A 48 87.33 118.91 -0.54
C GLU A 48 86.78 118.49 0.83
N LYS A 49 87.22 119.13 1.93
CA LYS A 49 86.67 118.88 3.28
C LYS A 49 85.22 119.33 3.42
N GLU A 50 84.85 120.48 2.85
CA GLU A 50 83.46 120.96 2.85
C GLU A 50 82.55 120.06 1.99
N GLU A 51 83.01 119.68 0.80
CA GLU A 51 82.30 118.76 -0.10
C GLU A 51 82.08 117.39 0.56
N THR A 52 83.13 116.80 1.15
CA THR A 52 83.01 115.54 1.91
C THR A 52 82.15 115.69 3.17
N GLY A 53 82.11 116.86 3.79
CA GLY A 53 81.21 117.16 4.91
C GLY A 53 79.73 117.16 4.49
N VAL A 54 79.42 117.73 3.32
CA VAL A 54 78.07 117.69 2.75
C VAL A 54 77.69 116.27 2.35
N GLU A 55 78.61 115.51 1.73
CA GLU A 55 78.39 114.10 1.42
C GLU A 55 78.16 113.25 2.68
N LEU A 56 78.91 113.48 3.75
CA LEU A 56 78.69 112.81 5.03
C LEU A 56 77.30 113.11 5.60
N TYR A 57 76.83 114.34 5.47
CA TYR A 57 75.49 114.71 5.92
C TYR A 57 74.38 114.07 5.07
N THR A 58 74.55 113.99 3.75
CA THR A 58 73.59 113.27 2.89
C THR A 58 73.60 111.77 3.16
N PHE A 59 74.77 111.16 3.40
CA PHE A 59 74.86 109.78 3.85
C PHE A 59 74.20 109.56 5.20
N GLN A 60 74.33 110.48 6.16
CA GLN A 60 73.62 110.39 7.44
C GLN A 60 72.11 110.45 7.27
N GLN A 61 71.59 111.31 6.38
CA GLN A 61 70.17 111.34 6.08
C GLN A 61 69.68 110.03 5.42
N GLU A 62 70.47 109.48 4.51
CA GLU A 62 70.14 108.20 3.86
C GLU A 62 70.19 107.03 4.85
N ILE A 63 71.17 106.99 5.75
CA ILE A 63 71.24 106.00 6.83
C ILE A 63 70.01 106.11 7.73
N PHE A 64 69.61 107.32 8.14
CA PHE A 64 68.41 107.52 8.96
C PHE A 64 67.14 107.04 8.25
N ARG A 65 67.03 107.32 6.94
CA ARG A 65 65.94 106.81 6.12
C ARG A 65 65.94 105.28 6.05
N GLN A 66 67.10 104.65 5.86
CA GLN A 66 67.23 103.19 5.84
C GLN A 66 66.91 102.57 7.20
N GLN A 67 67.29 103.22 8.30
CA GLN A 67 66.95 102.79 9.65
C GLN A 67 65.44 102.83 9.89
N LYS A 68 64.78 103.90 9.45
CA LYS A 68 63.30 103.98 9.51
C LYS A 68 62.63 102.87 8.69
N ILE A 69 63.17 102.55 7.52
CA ILE A 69 62.67 101.44 6.69
C ILE A 69 62.90 100.09 7.38
N LEU A 70 64.03 99.90 8.05
CA LEU A 70 64.31 98.70 8.83
C LEU A 70 63.35 98.56 10.01
N ASP A 71 63.08 99.64 10.75
CA ASP A 71 62.09 99.64 11.84
C ASP A 71 60.68 99.29 11.32
N GLU A 72 60.31 99.78 10.14
CA GLU A 72 59.06 99.40 9.46
C GLU A 72 59.05 97.91 9.08
N PHE A 73 60.15 97.36 8.58
CA PHE A 73 60.27 95.93 8.29
C PHE A 73 60.24 95.07 9.55
N ASP A 74 60.89 95.50 10.63
CA ASP A 74 60.87 94.80 11.91
C ASP A 74 59.45 94.77 12.49
N ALA A 75 58.70 95.87 12.40
CA ALA A 75 57.29 95.92 12.78
C ALA A 75 56.41 94.98 11.92
N VAL A 76 56.68 94.89 10.62
CA VAL A 76 55.99 93.93 9.72
C VAL A 76 56.35 92.50 10.07
N MET A 77 57.63 92.21 10.35
CA MET A 77 58.09 90.89 10.75
C MET A 77 57.48 90.44 12.08
N ASP A 78 57.39 91.32 13.08
CA ASP A 78 56.73 91.04 14.35
C ASP A 78 55.23 90.73 14.16
N ASN A 79 54.56 91.44 13.26
CA ASN A 79 53.17 91.14 12.92
C ASN A 79 53.03 89.78 12.20
N LEU A 80 53.91 89.46 11.24
CA LEU A 80 53.92 88.17 10.57
C LEU A 80 54.23 87.01 11.52
N ILE A 81 55.12 87.21 12.49
CA ILE A 81 55.42 86.22 13.54
C ILE A 81 54.18 85.97 14.39
N LYS A 82 53.48 87.04 14.83
CA LYS A 82 52.21 86.90 15.58
C LYS A 82 51.14 86.19 14.77
N GLU A 83 50.95 86.56 13.50
CA GLU A 83 49.99 85.88 12.61
C GLU A 83 50.34 84.39 12.45
N ARG A 84 51.60 84.07 12.20
CA ARG A 84 52.09 82.69 12.12
C ARG A 84 51.82 81.92 13.41
N GLU A 85 52.09 82.51 14.57
CA GLU A 85 51.80 81.85 15.86
C GLU A 85 50.31 81.59 16.09
N THR A 86 49.44 82.53 15.69
CA THR A 86 47.98 82.32 15.77
C THR A 86 47.51 81.22 14.82
N LEU A 87 48.05 81.16 13.60
CA LEU A 87 47.78 80.10 12.63
C LEU A 87 48.30 78.74 13.13
N ASP A 88 49.52 78.67 13.67
CA ASP A 88 50.09 77.44 14.23
C ASP A 88 49.27 76.93 15.43
N LYS A 89 48.77 77.83 16.29
CA LYS A 89 47.83 77.47 17.36
C LYS A 89 46.51 76.92 16.81
N SER A 90 45.96 77.54 15.77
CA SER A 90 44.73 77.08 15.09
C SER A 90 44.93 75.73 14.37
N VAL A 91 46.08 75.51 13.75
CA VAL A 91 46.43 74.22 13.11
C VAL A 91 46.61 73.14 14.16
N LYS A 92 47.26 73.45 15.30
CA LYS A 92 47.40 72.50 16.42
C LYS A 92 46.04 72.13 17.00
N SER A 93 45.14 73.09 17.23
CA SER A 93 43.79 72.79 17.72
C SER A 93 43.00 71.94 16.72
N LYS A 94 43.02 72.27 15.42
CA LYS A 94 42.40 71.45 14.36
C LYS A 94 42.99 70.03 14.25
N LYS A 95 44.30 69.87 14.45
CA LYS A 95 44.94 68.55 14.48
C LYS A 95 44.47 67.71 15.68
N ILE A 96 44.29 68.33 16.84
CA ILE A 96 43.75 67.67 18.03
C ILE A 96 42.30 67.23 17.76
N THR A 97 41.44 68.12 17.28
CA THR A 97 40.04 67.77 16.98
C THR A 97 39.91 66.72 15.88
N TRP A 98 40.76 66.78 14.84
CA TRP A 98 40.81 65.74 13.80
C TRP A 98 41.22 64.39 14.39
N LYS A 99 42.22 64.36 15.27
CA LYS A 99 42.65 63.13 15.93
C LYS A 99 41.54 62.55 16.82
N GLU A 100 40.85 63.40 17.57
CA GLU A 100 39.68 63.00 18.36
C GLU A 100 38.55 62.44 17.48
N GLU A 101 38.26 63.03 16.32
CA GLU A 101 37.25 62.49 15.39
C GLU A 101 37.70 61.19 14.71
N VAL A 102 38.98 61.04 14.38
CA VAL A 102 39.53 59.77 13.89
C VAL A 102 39.43 58.68 14.96
N ASP A 103 39.73 59.01 16.22
CA ASP A 103 39.62 58.07 17.34
C ASP A 103 38.14 57.72 17.63
N ARG A 104 37.21 58.69 17.53
CA ARG A 104 35.76 58.44 17.60
C ARG A 104 35.29 57.54 16.46
N LEU A 105 35.70 57.80 15.23
CA LEU A 105 35.38 56.98 14.05
C LEU A 105 35.91 55.55 14.22
N ASN A 106 37.14 55.40 14.70
CA ASN A 106 37.73 54.08 14.97
C ASN A 106 37.00 53.35 16.09
N CYS A 107 36.56 54.05 17.14
CA CYS A 107 35.72 53.47 18.19
C CYS A 107 34.34 53.07 17.66
N ALA A 108 33.73 53.88 16.79
CA ALA A 108 32.47 53.56 16.14
C ALA A 108 32.59 52.33 15.22
N LYS A 109 33.65 52.25 14.41
CA LYS A 109 33.95 51.07 13.57
C LYS A 109 34.18 49.80 14.39
N LYS A 110 34.86 49.89 15.54
CA LYS A 110 35.01 48.75 16.46
C LYS A 110 33.66 48.32 17.03
N LYS A 111 32.81 49.26 17.45
CA LYS A 111 31.45 48.97 17.92
C LYS A 111 30.58 48.34 16.83
N GLU A 112 30.64 48.87 15.61
CA GLU A 112 29.95 48.33 14.44
C GLU A 112 30.42 46.90 14.12
N MET A 113 31.72 46.63 14.20
CA MET A 113 32.26 45.27 14.01
C MET A 113 31.75 44.31 15.07
N VAL A 114 31.70 44.72 16.34
CA VAL A 114 31.15 43.91 17.44
C VAL A 114 29.64 43.66 17.22
N LEU A 115 28.87 44.70 16.90
CA LEU A 115 27.44 44.57 16.60
C LEU A 115 27.18 43.69 15.37
N ALA A 116 28.02 43.76 14.34
CA ALA A 116 27.92 42.89 13.17
C ALA A 116 28.24 41.43 13.51
N GLN A 117 29.16 41.18 14.43
CA GLN A 117 29.44 39.84 14.95
C GLN A 117 28.29 39.33 15.84
N GLU A 118 27.73 40.17 16.70
CA GLU A 118 26.56 39.86 17.52
C GLU A 118 25.34 39.58 16.64
N PHE A 119 25.10 40.39 15.62
CA PHE A 119 24.05 40.17 14.64
C PHE A 119 24.22 38.83 13.90
N LYS A 120 25.44 38.49 13.47
CA LYS A 120 25.72 37.18 12.87
C LYS A 120 25.43 36.03 13.85
N LYS A 121 25.83 36.16 15.12
CA LYS A 121 25.53 35.17 16.17
C LYS A 121 24.02 35.04 16.41
N LEU A 122 23.31 36.16 16.50
CA LEU A 122 21.86 36.19 16.67
C LEU A 122 21.16 35.57 15.46
N SER A 123 21.59 35.88 14.23
CA SER A 123 21.04 35.28 13.01
C SER A 123 21.33 33.78 12.92
N THR A 124 22.47 33.30 13.41
CA THR A 124 22.71 31.85 13.52
C THR A 124 21.81 31.19 14.57
N ILE A 125 21.58 31.85 15.71
CA ILE A 125 20.68 31.34 16.75
C ILE A 125 19.23 31.36 16.25
N GLU A 126 18.81 32.41 15.55
CA GLU A 126 17.49 32.51 14.92
C GLU A 126 17.25 31.36 13.93
N LYS A 127 18.22 31.05 13.07
CA LYS A 127 18.13 29.90 12.17
C LYS A 127 18.03 28.57 12.92
N GLN A 128 18.82 28.40 13.99
CA GLN A 128 18.73 27.21 14.84
C GLN A 128 17.36 27.11 15.53
N MET A 129 16.80 28.23 15.97
CA MET A 129 15.46 28.29 16.55
C MET A 129 14.37 27.98 15.53
N GLU A 130 14.47 28.49 14.29
CA GLU A 130 13.55 28.13 13.21
C GLU A 130 13.65 26.64 12.82
N GLU A 131 14.86 26.07 12.84
CA GLU A 131 15.07 24.64 12.61
C GLU A 131 14.44 23.82 13.73
N TRP A 132 14.63 24.20 14.99
CA TRP A 132 13.98 23.57 16.14
C TRP A 132 12.47 23.75 16.15
N GLU A 133 11.95 24.90 15.73
CA GLU A 133 10.50 25.14 15.61
C GLU A 133 9.90 24.22 14.55
N LYS A 134 10.54 24.11 13.37
CA LYS A 134 10.12 23.16 12.32
C LYS A 134 10.23 21.70 12.76
N GLU A 135 11.30 21.35 13.46
CA GLU A 135 11.48 20.00 14.01
C GLU A 135 10.39 19.72 15.05
N MET A 136 10.11 20.65 15.95
CA MET A 136 9.06 20.53 16.97
C MET A 136 7.66 20.51 16.36
N GLU A 137 7.37 21.29 15.32
CA GLU A 137 6.13 21.19 14.54
C GLU A 137 6.01 19.83 13.85
N SER A 138 7.11 19.31 13.30
CA SER A 138 7.14 17.98 12.71
C SER A 138 6.92 16.88 13.76
N GLU A 139 7.54 16.99 14.93
CA GLU A 139 7.32 16.06 16.05
C GLU A 139 5.91 16.18 16.61
N LEU A 140 5.35 17.39 16.70
CA LEU A 140 3.96 17.61 17.11
C LEU A 140 2.99 17.02 16.11
N THR A 141 3.19 17.18 14.81
CA THR A 141 2.33 16.57 13.78
C THR A 141 2.47 15.04 13.77
N ILE A 142 3.68 14.51 13.98
CA ILE A 142 3.90 13.07 14.16
C ILE A 142 3.21 12.58 15.43
N SER A 143 3.34 13.29 16.55
CA SER A 143 2.72 12.97 17.84
C SER A 143 1.19 13.05 17.76
N GLN A 144 0.64 14.05 17.07
CA GLN A 144 -0.79 14.15 16.76
C GLN A 144 -1.26 12.95 15.93
N ARG A 145 -0.54 12.58 14.86
CA ARG A 145 -0.86 11.38 14.07
C ARG A 145 -0.74 10.09 14.87
N ILE A 146 0.26 9.96 15.73
CA ILE A 146 0.42 8.81 16.63
C ILE A 146 -0.74 8.78 17.62
N SER A 147 -1.14 9.92 18.18
CA SER A 147 -2.28 10.05 19.09
C SER A 147 -3.60 9.69 18.40
N GLU A 148 -3.86 10.24 17.21
CA GLU A 148 -5.02 9.91 16.38
C GLU A 148 -5.06 8.42 16.01
N LYS A 149 -3.91 7.86 15.60
CA LYS A 149 -3.79 6.43 15.34
C LYS A 149 -4.03 5.60 16.59
N THR A 150 -3.45 5.99 17.73
CA THR A 150 -3.63 5.30 19.02
C THR A 150 -5.09 5.38 19.47
N ALA A 151 -5.76 6.51 19.25
CA ALA A 151 -7.18 6.67 19.53
C ALA A 151 -8.04 5.77 18.62
N ALA A 152 -7.73 5.72 17.31
CA ALA A 152 -8.40 4.82 16.37
C ALA A 152 -8.17 3.34 16.71
N ASP A 153 -6.94 2.95 17.06
CA ASP A 153 -6.59 1.59 17.46
C ASP A 153 -7.24 1.24 18.82
N LYS A 154 -7.36 2.20 19.75
CA LYS A 154 -8.13 2.03 20.99
C LYS A 154 -9.62 1.83 20.72
N ILE A 155 -10.22 2.57 19.79
CA ILE A 155 -11.62 2.36 19.39
C ILE A 155 -11.79 0.96 18.80
N LYS A 156 -10.90 0.53 17.92
CA LYS A 156 -10.91 -0.84 17.37
C LYS A 156 -10.79 -1.90 18.46
N LEU A 157 -9.84 -1.75 19.39
CA LEU A 157 -9.66 -2.66 20.52
C LEU A 157 -10.89 -2.68 21.44
N VAL A 158 -11.55 -1.54 21.66
CA VAL A 158 -12.80 -1.47 22.41
C VAL A 158 -13.92 -2.19 21.67
N ASP A 159 -14.03 -2.06 20.35
CA ASP A 159 -15.03 -2.76 19.55
C ASP A 159 -14.77 -4.27 19.46
N GLU A 160 -13.50 -4.68 19.34
CA GLU A 160 -13.10 -6.09 19.46
C GLU A 160 -13.40 -6.65 20.84
N LYS A 161 -13.09 -5.90 21.91
CA LYS A 161 -13.45 -6.28 23.28
C LYS A 161 -14.97 -6.39 23.42
N ARG A 162 -15.75 -5.45 22.91
CA ARG A 162 -17.22 -5.52 22.92
C ARG A 162 -17.74 -6.77 22.21
N LYS A 163 -17.16 -7.12 21.05
CA LYS A 163 -17.48 -8.37 20.34
C LYS A 163 -17.13 -9.58 21.20
N MET A 164 -15.94 -9.61 21.80
CA MET A 164 -15.53 -10.69 22.71
C MET A 164 -16.44 -10.79 23.92
N ASP A 165 -16.82 -9.66 24.55
CA ASP A 165 -17.74 -9.61 25.68
C ASP A 165 -19.14 -10.11 25.28
N MET A 166 -19.61 -9.80 24.06
CA MET A 166 -20.85 -10.37 23.52
C MET A 166 -20.75 -11.88 23.27
N TYR A 167 -19.62 -12.37 22.75
CA TYR A 167 -19.37 -13.80 22.59
C TYR A 167 -19.28 -14.51 23.94
N LEU A 168 -18.61 -13.90 24.91
CA LEU A 168 -18.51 -14.39 26.28
C LEU A 168 -19.88 -14.43 26.94
N LEU A 169 -20.70 -13.39 26.80
CA LEU A 169 -22.07 -13.38 27.30
C LEU A 169 -22.91 -14.48 26.62
N LYS A 170 -22.79 -14.65 25.30
CA LYS A 170 -23.48 -15.73 24.59
C LYS A 170 -23.03 -17.11 25.09
N LEU A 171 -21.73 -17.32 25.26
CA LEU A 171 -21.16 -18.54 25.82
C LEU A 171 -21.62 -18.76 27.25
N MET A 172 -21.62 -17.73 28.10
CA MET A 172 -22.10 -17.80 29.48
C MET A 172 -23.59 -18.13 29.55
N LEU A 173 -24.41 -17.55 28.67
CA LEU A 173 -25.84 -17.87 28.58
C LEU A 173 -26.05 -19.30 28.07
N SER A 174 -25.27 -19.75 27.09
CA SER A 174 -25.31 -21.14 26.63
C SER A 174 -24.84 -22.11 27.71
N VAL A 175 -23.78 -21.79 28.45
CA VAL A 175 -23.30 -22.59 29.58
C VAL A 175 -24.36 -22.62 30.67
N SER A 176 -24.95 -21.49 31.04
CA SER A 176 -26.05 -21.45 32.02
C SER A 176 -27.25 -22.26 31.55
N HIS A 177 -27.59 -22.22 30.27
CA HIS A 177 -28.66 -23.03 29.69
C HIS A 177 -28.33 -24.52 29.75
N PHE A 178 -27.11 -24.91 29.40
CA PHE A 178 -26.66 -26.30 29.53
C PHE A 178 -26.56 -26.74 31.00
N GLU A 179 -26.19 -25.86 31.93
CA GLU A 179 -26.20 -26.16 33.35
C GLU A 179 -27.63 -26.34 33.88
N THR A 180 -28.61 -25.57 33.37
CA THR A 180 -30.02 -25.80 33.69
C THR A 180 -30.54 -27.09 33.09
N GLU A 181 -30.23 -27.39 31.83
CA GLU A 181 -30.60 -28.65 31.18
C GLU A 181 -29.95 -29.84 31.89
N LEU A 182 -28.69 -29.72 32.31
CA LEU A 182 -27.98 -30.77 33.04
C LEU A 182 -28.60 -30.98 34.43
N LYS A 183 -29.06 -29.93 35.10
CA LYS A 183 -29.82 -30.05 36.36
C LYS A 183 -31.18 -30.70 36.14
N GLU A 184 -31.89 -30.35 35.07
CA GLU A 184 -33.17 -30.97 34.71
C GLU A 184 -32.97 -32.46 34.41
N VAL A 185 -31.99 -32.82 33.58
CA VAL A 185 -31.65 -34.21 33.26
C VAL A 185 -31.14 -34.96 34.49
N SER A 186 -30.34 -34.34 35.36
CA SER A 186 -29.92 -34.96 36.63
C SER A 186 -31.12 -35.22 37.52
N GLY A 187 -32.06 -34.28 37.62
CA GLY A 187 -33.31 -34.48 38.35
C GLY A 187 -34.19 -35.58 37.74
N GLU A 188 -34.26 -35.66 36.42
CA GLU A 188 -34.93 -36.76 35.72
C GLU A 188 -34.25 -38.11 35.99
N ILE A 189 -32.91 -38.15 36.01
CA ILE A 189 -32.15 -39.36 36.35
C ILE A 189 -32.42 -39.78 37.79
N ASP A 190 -32.42 -38.86 38.74
CA ASP A 190 -32.70 -39.14 40.15
C ASP A 190 -34.13 -39.68 40.32
N LEU A 191 -35.13 -39.05 39.68
CA LEU A 191 -36.50 -39.55 39.65
C LEU A 191 -36.59 -40.94 38.98
N LYS A 192 -35.86 -41.18 37.90
CA LYS A 192 -35.83 -42.50 37.23
C LYS A 192 -35.11 -43.56 38.06
N LEU A 193 -34.12 -43.19 38.86
CA LEU A 193 -33.47 -44.08 39.82
C LEU A 193 -34.41 -44.42 40.97
N GLU A 194 -35.14 -43.46 41.53
CA GLU A 194 -36.17 -43.71 42.54
C GLU A 194 -37.30 -44.60 41.98
N GLU A 195 -37.78 -44.33 40.76
CA GLU A 195 -38.73 -45.19 40.07
C GLU A 195 -38.16 -46.59 39.85
N LYS A 196 -36.91 -46.71 39.40
CA LYS A 196 -36.22 -48.00 39.23
C LYS A 196 -36.10 -48.75 40.55
N ASP A 197 -35.76 -48.09 41.64
CA ASP A 197 -35.63 -48.72 42.96
C ASP A 197 -37.00 -49.19 43.47
N SER A 198 -38.06 -48.39 43.25
CA SER A 198 -39.44 -48.81 43.54
C SER A 198 -39.89 -49.99 42.67
N LEU A 199 -39.51 -50.02 41.39
CA LEU A 199 -39.78 -51.13 40.48
C LEU A 199 -38.96 -52.37 40.85
N SER A 200 -37.71 -52.19 41.28
CA SER A 200 -36.86 -53.26 41.77
C SER A 200 -37.42 -53.86 43.06
N GLN A 201 -37.95 -53.03 43.96
CA GLN A 201 -38.61 -53.48 45.18
C GLN A 201 -39.90 -54.24 44.86
N THR A 202 -40.76 -53.71 44.00
CA THR A 202 -42.00 -54.41 43.58
C THR A 202 -41.70 -55.69 42.79
N LEU A 203 -40.62 -55.73 42.01
CA LEU A 203 -40.14 -56.95 41.34
C LEU A 203 -39.60 -57.95 42.35
N ALA A 204 -38.87 -57.50 43.38
CA ALA A 204 -38.40 -58.35 44.47
C ALA A 204 -39.58 -58.95 45.24
N ASP A 205 -40.58 -58.13 45.59
CA ASP A 205 -41.81 -58.57 46.24
C ASP A 205 -42.58 -59.56 45.35
N SER A 206 -42.75 -59.25 44.06
CA SER A 206 -43.38 -60.16 43.08
C SER A 206 -42.59 -61.46 42.90
N SER A 207 -41.25 -61.41 42.97
CA SER A 207 -40.41 -62.61 42.92
C SER A 207 -40.53 -63.45 44.18
N ALA A 208 -40.68 -62.81 45.35
CA ALA A 208 -40.97 -63.48 46.60
C ALA A 208 -42.34 -64.15 46.57
N ASP A 209 -43.35 -63.46 46.02
CA ASP A 209 -44.70 -64.01 45.79
C ASP A 209 -44.67 -65.19 44.80
N LEU A 210 -43.90 -65.08 43.71
CA LEU A 210 -43.71 -66.19 42.76
C LEU A 210 -42.99 -67.36 43.42
N HIS A 211 -41.98 -67.13 44.24
CA HIS A 211 -41.33 -68.19 45.01
C HIS A 211 -42.28 -68.84 46.03
N ALA A 212 -43.15 -68.06 46.68
CA ALA A 212 -44.20 -68.56 47.55
C ALA A 212 -45.21 -69.43 46.77
N LEU A 213 -45.67 -68.97 45.60
CA LEU A 213 -46.55 -69.74 44.71
C LEU A 213 -45.88 -71.01 44.18
N MET A 214 -44.59 -70.97 43.84
CA MET A 214 -43.83 -72.16 43.42
C MET A 214 -43.69 -73.16 44.58
N SER A 215 -43.47 -72.67 45.80
CA SER A 215 -43.45 -73.51 47.01
C SER A 215 -44.84 -74.14 47.25
N GLU A 216 -45.91 -73.37 47.12
CA GLU A 216 -47.28 -73.87 47.19
C GLU A 216 -47.58 -74.90 46.09
N GLN A 217 -47.15 -74.64 44.85
CA GLN A 217 -47.29 -75.55 43.73
C GLN A 217 -46.50 -76.85 43.97
N SER A 218 -45.29 -76.76 44.52
CA SER A 218 -44.49 -77.92 44.91
C SER A 218 -45.21 -78.72 46.00
N ARG A 219 -45.77 -78.05 47.02
CA ARG A 219 -46.58 -78.67 48.07
C ARG A 219 -47.83 -79.34 47.49
N LEU A 220 -48.56 -78.66 46.60
CA LEU A 220 -49.73 -79.17 45.91
C LEU A 220 -49.39 -80.36 45.01
N THR A 221 -48.26 -80.32 44.31
CA THR A 221 -47.79 -81.41 43.44
C THR A 221 -47.38 -82.62 44.29
N SER A 222 -46.74 -82.40 45.43
CA SER A 222 -46.44 -83.45 46.41
C SER A 222 -47.73 -84.08 46.98
N ALA A 223 -48.70 -83.25 47.37
CA ALA A 223 -50.01 -83.71 47.82
C ALA A 223 -50.77 -84.47 46.72
N TRP A 224 -50.76 -83.96 45.48
CA TRP A 224 -51.33 -84.62 44.31
C TRP A 224 -50.63 -85.93 43.99
N ASN A 225 -49.31 -86.00 44.09
CA ASN A 225 -48.56 -87.23 43.91
C ASN A 225 -48.92 -88.25 45.00
N SER A 226 -49.10 -87.82 46.24
CA SER A 226 -49.62 -88.68 47.31
C SER A 226 -51.03 -89.21 47.00
N VAL A 227 -51.94 -88.34 46.53
CA VAL A 227 -53.28 -88.75 46.09
C VAL A 227 -53.21 -89.70 44.89
N ALA A 228 -52.33 -89.44 43.91
CA ALA A 228 -52.13 -90.29 42.75
C ALA A 228 -51.56 -91.66 43.12
N ILE A 229 -50.64 -91.72 44.10
CA ILE A 229 -50.15 -92.98 44.67
C ILE A 229 -51.30 -93.73 45.37
N ALA A 230 -52.14 -93.03 46.14
CA ALA A 230 -53.31 -93.64 46.77
C ALA A 230 -54.34 -94.15 45.72
N ILE A 231 -54.55 -93.42 44.63
CA ILE A 231 -55.38 -93.88 43.49
C ILE A 231 -54.73 -95.07 42.80
N LYS A 232 -53.41 -95.08 42.60
CA LYS A 232 -52.68 -96.22 42.00
C LYS A 232 -52.79 -97.46 42.88
N GLN A 233 -52.68 -97.32 44.20
CA GLN A 233 -52.92 -98.41 45.16
C GLN A 233 -54.36 -98.90 45.10
N LYS A 234 -55.36 -98.00 45.08
CA LYS A 234 -56.77 -98.37 44.88
C LYS A 234 -57.02 -99.05 43.53
N ASN A 235 -56.40 -98.59 42.44
CA ASN A 235 -56.51 -99.21 41.12
C ASN A 235 -55.84 -100.59 41.08
N ASN A 236 -54.74 -100.81 41.78
CA ASN A 236 -54.15 -102.14 41.92
C ASN A 236 -55.09 -103.10 42.67
N ILE A 237 -55.70 -102.64 43.77
CA ILE A 237 -56.73 -103.40 44.49
C ILE A 237 -57.93 -103.68 43.57
N TYR A 238 -58.37 -102.70 42.78
CA TYR A 238 -59.45 -102.88 41.80
C TYR A 238 -59.07 -103.86 40.69
N LEU A 239 -57.82 -103.86 40.21
CA LEU A 239 -57.32 -104.81 39.21
C LEU A 239 -57.24 -106.24 39.77
N GLU A 240 -56.85 -106.42 41.03
CA GLU A 240 -56.92 -107.71 41.72
C GLU A 240 -58.38 -108.19 41.85
N LEU A 241 -59.29 -107.32 42.28
CA LEU A 241 -60.72 -107.61 42.35
C LEU A 241 -61.31 -107.97 40.97
N MET A 242 -60.87 -107.29 39.91
CA MET A 242 -61.33 -107.53 38.53
C MET A 242 -60.78 -108.85 37.96
N LYS A 243 -59.59 -109.30 38.40
CA LYS A 243 -59.07 -110.64 38.07
C LYS A 243 -59.89 -111.75 38.73
N GLU A 244 -60.24 -111.60 40.01
CA GLU A 244 -61.13 -112.53 40.71
C GLU A 244 -62.52 -112.59 40.04
N LEU A 245 -63.07 -111.43 39.65
CA LEU A 245 -64.35 -111.35 38.93
C LEU A 245 -64.30 -112.03 37.56
N LYS A 246 -63.19 -111.94 36.82
CA LYS A 246 -62.99 -112.68 35.56
C LYS A 246 -62.91 -114.20 35.76
N GLN A 247 -62.31 -114.67 36.84
CA GLN A 247 -62.25 -116.09 37.18
C GLN A 247 -63.64 -116.65 37.51
N VAL A 248 -64.43 -115.91 38.27
CA VAL A 248 -65.84 -116.24 38.56
C VAL A 248 -66.69 -116.25 37.28
N ASN A 249 -66.50 -115.29 36.38
CA ASN A 249 -67.24 -115.22 35.13
C ASN A 249 -66.92 -116.39 34.16
N ASN A 250 -65.65 -116.84 34.11
CA ASN A 250 -65.28 -118.04 33.33
C ASN A 250 -65.91 -119.32 33.90
N ASN A 251 -65.97 -119.46 35.23
CA ASN A 251 -66.66 -120.59 35.85
C ASN A 251 -68.16 -120.57 35.58
N TYR A 252 -68.79 -119.39 35.63
CA TYR A 252 -70.21 -119.20 35.29
C TYR A 252 -70.50 -119.59 33.83
N LYS A 253 -69.64 -119.19 32.89
CA LYS A 253 -69.78 -119.52 31.47
C LYS A 253 -69.66 -121.03 31.20
N ASN A 254 -68.71 -121.71 31.84
CA ASN A 254 -68.57 -123.16 31.75
C ASN A 254 -69.79 -123.91 32.33
N THR A 255 -70.38 -123.42 33.43
CA THR A 255 -71.62 -124.00 33.97
C THR A 255 -72.85 -123.73 33.10
N GLN A 256 -72.88 -122.59 32.40
CA GLN A 256 -73.96 -122.22 31.48
C GLN A 256 -73.94 -123.09 30.21
N ASP A 257 -72.76 -123.39 29.66
CA ASP A 257 -72.61 -124.26 28.48
C ASP A 257 -72.97 -125.73 28.82
N ALA A 258 -72.66 -126.20 30.04
CA ALA A 258 -73.11 -127.51 30.53
C ALA A 258 -74.64 -127.58 30.72
N PHE A 259 -75.27 -126.51 31.22
CA PHE A 259 -76.73 -126.41 31.34
C PHE A 259 -77.42 -126.37 29.97
N HIS A 260 -76.81 -125.73 28.97
CA HIS A 260 -77.34 -125.70 27.61
C HIS A 260 -77.29 -127.09 26.95
N SER A 261 -76.20 -127.83 27.11
CA SER A 261 -76.09 -129.22 26.64
C SER A 261 -77.14 -130.14 27.28
N LEU A 262 -77.37 -130.01 28.59
CA LEU A 262 -78.40 -130.79 29.31
C LEU A 262 -79.82 -130.46 28.83
N ASN A 263 -80.11 -129.18 28.53
CA ASN A 263 -81.41 -128.76 27.99
C ASN A 263 -81.68 -129.31 26.59
N VAL A 264 -80.66 -129.43 25.74
CA VAL A 264 -80.81 -130.05 24.40
C VAL A 264 -81.13 -131.55 24.52
N GLU A 265 -80.51 -132.27 25.46
CA GLU A 265 -80.89 -133.66 25.75
C GLU A 265 -82.33 -133.76 26.27
N ILE A 266 -82.75 -132.88 27.19
CA ILE A 266 -84.14 -132.85 27.70
C ILE A 266 -85.16 -132.56 26.59
N GLU A 267 -84.87 -131.64 25.65
CA GLU A 267 -85.75 -131.41 24.50
C GLU A 267 -85.84 -132.62 23.57
N SER A 268 -84.73 -133.34 23.36
CA SER A 268 -84.73 -134.57 22.56
C SER A 268 -85.61 -135.68 23.19
N TYR A 269 -85.56 -135.84 24.52
CA TYR A 269 -86.42 -136.77 25.25
C TYR A 269 -87.89 -136.35 25.23
N LYS A 270 -88.20 -135.04 25.36
CA LYS A 270 -89.56 -134.52 25.21
C LYS A 270 -90.15 -134.82 23.83
N LYS A 271 -89.35 -134.75 22.77
CA LYS A 271 -89.79 -135.02 21.39
C LYS A 271 -90.12 -136.50 21.18
N SER A 272 -89.30 -137.40 21.72
CA SER A 272 -89.57 -138.85 21.71
C SER A 272 -90.82 -139.22 22.54
N SER A 273 -91.02 -138.58 23.70
CA SER A 273 -92.23 -138.77 24.51
C SER A 273 -93.51 -138.30 23.80
N ALA A 274 -93.46 -137.22 23.00
CA ALA A 274 -94.60 -136.74 22.22
C ALA A 274 -94.96 -137.66 21.05
N GLU A 275 -93.98 -138.34 20.45
CA GLU A 275 -94.21 -139.35 19.41
C GLU A 275 -94.87 -140.62 19.97
N GLU A 276 -94.46 -141.07 21.18
CA GLU A 276 -95.14 -142.16 21.88
C GLU A 276 -96.56 -141.80 22.33
N MET A 277 -96.81 -140.55 22.76
CA MET A 277 -98.18 -140.08 23.05
C MET A 277 -99.08 -140.09 21.80
N LYS A 278 -98.56 -139.68 20.63
CA LYS A 278 -99.31 -139.77 19.36
C LYS A 278 -99.59 -141.22 18.92
N LYS A 279 -98.71 -142.18 19.24
CA LYS A 279 -99.00 -143.60 19.03
C LYS A 279 -100.09 -144.10 19.99
N ASN A 280 -100.08 -143.65 21.23
CA ASN A 280 -101.10 -144.01 22.22
C ASN A 280 -102.50 -143.46 21.85
N GLU A 281 -102.59 -142.21 21.36
CA GLU A 281 -103.86 -141.66 20.85
C GLU A 281 -104.42 -142.45 19.66
N LYS A 282 -103.55 -142.92 18.75
CA LYS A 282 -103.98 -143.78 17.64
C LYS A 282 -104.50 -145.14 18.12
N LEU A 283 -103.93 -145.71 19.19
CA LEU A 283 -104.42 -146.94 19.81
C LEU A 283 -105.76 -146.73 20.54
N VAL A 284 -105.98 -145.59 21.20
CA VAL A 284 -107.26 -145.25 21.86
C VAL A 284 -108.40 -145.05 20.83
N VAL A 285 -108.12 -144.48 19.67
CA VAL A 285 -109.12 -144.39 18.58
C VAL A 285 -109.47 -145.77 17.99
N ILE A 286 -108.51 -146.69 17.92
CA ILE A 286 -108.74 -148.08 17.49
C ILE A 286 -109.55 -148.85 18.54
N ILE A 287 -109.28 -148.65 19.84
CA ILE A 287 -110.04 -149.24 20.95
C ILE A 287 -111.47 -148.70 20.98
N GLY A 288 -111.69 -147.39 20.85
CA GLY A 288 -113.04 -146.79 20.81
C GLY A 288 -113.85 -147.08 19.54
N ARG A 289 -113.22 -147.61 18.48
CA ARG A 289 -113.89 -148.19 17.31
C ARG A 289 -114.23 -149.67 17.55
N GLY A 290 -113.32 -150.41 18.19
CA GLY A 290 -113.55 -151.80 18.64
C GLY A 290 -114.65 -151.93 19.70
N GLU A 291 -114.79 -150.96 20.62
CA GLU A 291 -115.84 -150.95 21.65
C GLU A 291 -117.23 -150.68 21.06
N ARG A 292 -117.35 -149.81 20.04
CA ARG A 292 -118.60 -149.58 19.30
C ARG A 292 -118.99 -150.74 18.39
N GLU A 293 -118.01 -151.46 17.84
CA GLU A 293 -118.24 -152.72 17.13
C GLU A 293 -118.58 -153.86 18.10
N PHE A 294 -118.05 -153.87 19.33
CA PHE A 294 -118.38 -154.82 20.40
C PHE A 294 -119.79 -154.61 20.99
N GLU A 295 -120.24 -153.37 21.15
CA GLU A 295 -121.58 -153.02 21.66
C GLU A 295 -122.69 -153.34 20.63
N ASN A 296 -122.45 -153.05 19.34
CA ASN A 296 -123.30 -153.51 18.24
C ASN A 296 -123.25 -155.05 18.06
N GLY A 297 -122.09 -155.66 18.32
CA GLY A 297 -121.88 -157.11 18.39
C GLY A 297 -122.65 -157.78 19.53
N GLN A 298 -122.78 -157.14 20.70
CA GLN A 298 -123.54 -157.64 21.85
C GLN A 298 -125.06 -157.65 21.61
N ILE A 299 -125.59 -156.64 20.93
CA ILE A 299 -127.02 -156.53 20.60
C ILE A 299 -127.41 -157.53 19.49
N THR A 300 -126.52 -157.75 18.53
CA THR A 300 -126.68 -158.79 17.50
C THR A 300 -126.42 -160.20 18.02
N LEU A 301 -125.52 -160.41 19.00
CA LEU A 301 -125.32 -161.70 19.69
C LEU A 301 -126.52 -162.13 20.52
N ARG A 302 -127.27 -161.20 21.15
CA ARG A 302 -128.52 -161.55 21.86
C ARG A 302 -129.60 -162.09 20.91
N THR A 303 -129.77 -161.45 19.74
CA THR A 303 -130.74 -161.88 18.70
C THR A 303 -130.25 -163.08 17.89
N LEU A 304 -128.94 -163.25 17.71
CA LEU A 304 -128.35 -164.42 17.06
C LEU A 304 -128.23 -165.63 17.99
N ASN A 305 -128.15 -165.48 19.31
CA ASN A 305 -128.20 -166.62 20.24
C ASN A 305 -129.59 -167.28 20.26
N GLU A 306 -130.67 -166.48 20.09
CA GLU A 306 -132.02 -167.01 19.83
C GLU A 306 -132.12 -167.72 18.46
N LYS A 307 -131.43 -167.23 17.42
CA LYS A 307 -131.41 -167.86 16.08
C LYS A 307 -130.41 -169.02 15.94
N LYS A 308 -129.34 -169.08 16.74
CA LYS A 308 -128.30 -170.12 16.73
C LYS A 308 -128.84 -171.45 17.25
N ILE A 309 -129.77 -171.43 18.22
CA ILE A 309 -130.58 -172.60 18.61
C ILE A 309 -131.34 -173.18 17.40
N ILE A 310 -131.67 -172.35 16.39
CA ILE A 310 -132.38 -172.80 15.17
C ILE A 310 -131.40 -173.18 14.04
N ALA A 311 -130.25 -172.51 13.90
CA ALA A 311 -129.30 -172.65 12.77
C ALA A 311 -128.19 -173.70 12.95
N GLU A 312 -127.97 -174.24 14.15
CA GLU A 312 -127.19 -175.48 14.34
C GLU A 312 -127.77 -176.66 13.53
N ASN A 313 -129.03 -176.56 13.07
CA ASN A 313 -129.63 -177.47 12.10
C ASN A 313 -129.16 -177.29 10.63
N LYS A 314 -128.35 -176.27 10.25
CA LYS A 314 -128.00 -175.92 8.83
C LYS A 314 -126.51 -176.03 8.43
N ILE A 315 -125.57 -176.17 9.35
CA ILE A 315 -124.10 -176.19 9.09
C ILE A 315 -123.61 -177.38 8.23
N THR A 316 -124.48 -178.32 7.87
CA THR A 316 -124.12 -179.50 7.08
C THR A 316 -123.96 -179.31 5.56
N ALA A 317 -124.16 -178.12 4.97
CA ALA A 317 -124.39 -178.02 3.50
C ALA A 317 -123.29 -177.38 2.59
N THR A 318 -122.37 -176.51 3.06
CA THR A 318 -121.56 -175.65 2.14
C THR A 318 -120.04 -175.73 2.33
N ALA A 319 -119.39 -176.77 1.81
CA ALA A 319 -117.94 -176.98 1.86
C ALA A 319 -117.23 -177.08 0.47
N ALA A 320 -117.84 -176.65 -0.65
CA ALA A 320 -117.44 -177.15 -1.98
C ALA A 320 -116.95 -176.15 -3.07
N MET A 321 -116.73 -174.83 -2.87
CA MET A 321 -116.69 -173.87 -4.02
C MET A 321 -115.40 -173.05 -4.35
N ILE A 322 -114.25 -173.19 -3.70
CA ILE A 322 -113.18 -172.13 -3.68
C ILE A 322 -112.07 -172.11 -4.78
N THR A 323 -111.82 -173.11 -5.63
CA THR A 323 -110.49 -173.25 -6.29
C THR A 323 -110.31 -172.77 -7.77
N ARG A 324 -110.49 -171.50 -8.20
CA ARG A 324 -110.36 -171.18 -9.67
C ARG A 324 -109.63 -169.93 -10.22
N SER A 325 -109.21 -168.87 -9.50
CA SER A 325 -109.16 -167.52 -10.15
C SER A 325 -107.81 -166.80 -10.44
N GLU A 326 -106.62 -167.41 -10.54
CA GLU A 326 -105.32 -166.69 -10.37
C GLU A 326 -104.43 -166.20 -11.59
N TYR A 327 -104.82 -166.12 -12.88
CA TYR A 327 -103.80 -166.08 -14.00
C TYR A 327 -103.40 -164.77 -14.77
N GLU A 328 -104.07 -163.61 -14.77
CA GLU A 328 -103.93 -162.63 -15.92
C GLU A 328 -102.90 -161.44 -15.85
N LEU A 329 -101.79 -161.51 -15.12
CA LEU A 329 -101.03 -160.31 -14.65
C LEU A 329 -99.81 -159.75 -15.47
N THR A 330 -99.52 -160.08 -16.75
CA THR A 330 -98.13 -159.85 -17.30
C THR A 330 -97.84 -158.91 -18.50
N THR A 331 -98.76 -158.23 -19.21
CA THR A 331 -98.42 -157.57 -20.52
C THR A 331 -98.18 -156.05 -20.58
N LEU A 332 -98.28 -155.26 -19.50
CA LEU A 332 -98.43 -153.78 -19.58
C LEU A 332 -97.16 -152.89 -19.49
N LYS A 333 -95.94 -153.44 -19.48
CA LYS A 333 -94.70 -152.70 -19.10
C LYS A 333 -93.92 -151.91 -20.19
N ALA A 334 -94.36 -151.82 -21.45
CA ALA A 334 -93.50 -151.33 -22.57
C ALA A 334 -93.70 -149.86 -23.06
N THR A 335 -94.54 -149.04 -22.44
CA THR A 335 -95.01 -147.75 -23.02
C THR A 335 -94.36 -146.45 -22.51
N ILE A 336 -93.27 -146.48 -21.73
CA ILE A 336 -92.80 -145.32 -20.91
C ILE A 336 -91.84 -144.31 -21.60
N ASP A 337 -91.14 -144.62 -22.69
CA ASP A 337 -89.97 -143.81 -23.14
C ASP A 337 -90.20 -142.58 -24.06
N LYS A 338 -91.43 -142.11 -24.34
CA LYS A 338 -91.69 -141.12 -25.42
C LYS A 338 -91.95 -139.64 -25.04
N ILE A 339 -92.05 -139.26 -23.76
CA ILE A 339 -92.67 -137.97 -23.34
C ILE A 339 -91.66 -136.84 -22.97
N GLN A 340 -90.36 -137.06 -22.98
CA GLN A 340 -89.34 -136.12 -22.46
C GLN A 340 -88.90 -134.93 -23.35
N GLN A 341 -89.55 -134.63 -24.50
CA GLN A 341 -89.06 -133.63 -25.49
C GLN A 341 -89.85 -132.30 -25.59
N GLU A 342 -90.89 -132.08 -24.78
CA GLU A 342 -91.69 -130.83 -24.74
C GLU A 342 -91.46 -130.16 -23.36
N LEU A 343 -91.01 -128.94 -23.12
CA LEU A 343 -91.10 -127.75 -23.93
C LEU A 343 -90.45 -126.59 -23.13
N ASN A 344 -89.12 -126.52 -23.17
CA ASN A 344 -88.25 -125.44 -22.67
C ASN A 344 -88.56 -124.01 -23.23
N SER A 345 -89.78 -123.69 -23.66
CA SER A 345 -90.12 -122.46 -24.42
C SER A 345 -90.66 -121.26 -23.62
N LEU A 346 -90.95 -121.38 -22.32
CA LEU A 346 -91.66 -120.31 -21.57
C LEU A 346 -90.75 -119.24 -20.92
N LYS A 347 -89.42 -119.31 -21.07
CA LYS A 347 -88.45 -118.53 -20.25
C LYS A 347 -87.98 -117.18 -20.85
N ILE A 348 -88.44 -116.77 -22.05
CA ILE A 348 -87.83 -115.68 -22.86
C ILE A 348 -88.54 -114.28 -22.79
N GLN A 349 -89.67 -114.10 -22.09
CA GLN A 349 -90.47 -112.84 -22.20
C GLN A 349 -90.21 -111.72 -21.16
N TYR A 350 -89.38 -111.90 -20.12
CA TYR A 350 -89.27 -110.95 -19.00
C TYR A 350 -88.19 -109.86 -19.15
N GLU A 351 -87.18 -110.02 -20.02
CA GLU A 351 -85.97 -109.18 -20.06
C GLU A 351 -86.07 -107.86 -20.86
N LYS A 352 -87.23 -107.52 -21.48
CA LYS A 352 -87.34 -106.36 -22.41
C LYS A 352 -87.73 -104.99 -21.82
N TYR A 353 -88.14 -104.88 -20.55
CA TYR A 353 -88.74 -103.63 -20.01
C TYR A 353 -87.76 -102.60 -19.41
N VAL A 354 -86.47 -102.92 -19.27
CA VAL A 354 -85.50 -102.07 -18.53
C VAL A 354 -84.71 -101.11 -19.44
N GLU A 355 -84.74 -101.28 -20.76
CA GLU A 355 -83.88 -100.56 -21.73
C GLU A 355 -84.45 -99.21 -22.23
N GLU A 356 -85.74 -98.89 -22.01
CA GLU A 356 -86.37 -97.67 -22.56
C GLU A 356 -86.21 -96.41 -21.67
N HIS A 357 -85.85 -96.55 -20.40
CA HIS A 357 -85.77 -95.44 -19.44
C HIS A 357 -84.59 -94.48 -19.67
N ASN A 358 -83.49 -94.93 -20.31
CA ASN A 358 -82.25 -94.15 -20.40
C ASN A 358 -82.10 -93.28 -21.67
N LYS A 359 -83.03 -93.34 -22.64
CA LYS A 359 -82.90 -92.62 -23.93
C LYS A 359 -83.41 -91.18 -23.92
N ILE A 360 -84.23 -90.77 -22.95
CA ILE A 360 -84.89 -89.45 -22.95
C ILE A 360 -84.02 -88.34 -22.33
N GLN A 361 -82.93 -88.69 -21.63
CA GLN A 361 -82.13 -87.72 -20.87
C GLN A 361 -80.94 -87.12 -21.67
N ASP A 362 -80.53 -87.75 -22.77
CA ASP A 362 -79.40 -87.30 -23.61
C ASP A 362 -79.81 -86.32 -24.75
N GLU A 363 -81.10 -86.13 -25.01
CA GLU A 363 -81.60 -85.27 -26.10
C GLU A 363 -81.72 -83.78 -25.73
N PHE A 364 -81.65 -83.41 -24.45
CA PHE A 364 -81.82 -82.01 -24.00
C PHE A 364 -80.53 -81.19 -23.97
N LEU A 365 -79.35 -81.82 -23.95
CA LEU A 365 -78.07 -81.12 -23.79
C LEU A 365 -77.41 -80.70 -25.13
N ASN A 366 -77.86 -81.24 -26.26
CA ASN A 366 -77.21 -81.07 -27.58
C ASN A 366 -77.81 -79.94 -28.46
N PHE A 367 -78.80 -79.17 -27.99
CA PHE A 367 -79.47 -78.15 -28.82
C PHE A 367 -78.95 -76.72 -28.63
N GLU A 368 -78.20 -76.43 -27.55
CA GLU A 368 -77.87 -75.05 -27.17
C GLU A 368 -76.47 -74.55 -27.61
N GLN A 369 -75.62 -75.40 -28.20
CA GLN A 369 -74.21 -75.06 -28.48
C GLN A 369 -73.81 -74.85 -29.95
N GLU A 370 -74.69 -75.05 -30.95
CA GLU A 370 -74.31 -74.90 -32.37
C GLU A 370 -75.27 -74.03 -33.19
N LEU A 371 -75.12 -72.70 -33.13
CA LEU A 371 -75.45 -71.82 -34.27
C LEU A 371 -74.48 -70.63 -34.37
N LEU A 372 -73.37 -70.97 -35.00
CA LEU A 372 -72.32 -70.23 -35.71
C LEU A 372 -72.66 -68.83 -36.30
N ILE A 373 -71.81 -67.80 -36.18
CA ILE A 373 -70.62 -67.40 -36.99
C ILE A 373 -70.90 -66.60 -38.28
N ASN A 374 -70.41 -65.34 -38.31
CA ASN A 374 -69.57 -64.72 -39.36
C ASN A 374 -69.19 -63.30 -38.84
N ASP A 375 -67.94 -62.90 -38.59
CA ASP A 375 -66.88 -62.66 -39.59
C ASP A 375 -65.53 -62.40 -38.88
N LYS A 376 -64.58 -63.36 -38.84
CA LYS A 376 -63.47 -63.38 -37.84
C LYS A 376 -62.39 -62.30 -38.00
N THR A 377 -62.29 -61.62 -39.13
CA THR A 377 -61.24 -60.59 -39.38
C THR A 377 -61.78 -59.15 -39.26
N VAL A 378 -63.01 -58.89 -39.73
CA VAL A 378 -63.70 -57.61 -39.44
C VAL A 378 -64.09 -57.54 -37.96
N HIS A 379 -64.44 -58.65 -37.32
CA HIS A 379 -64.76 -58.68 -35.89
C HIS A 379 -63.53 -58.45 -35.02
N GLN A 380 -62.29 -58.79 -35.40
CA GLN A 380 -61.13 -58.49 -34.55
C GLN A 380 -60.76 -56.99 -34.58
N LEU A 381 -60.82 -56.33 -35.74
CA LEU A 381 -60.59 -54.88 -35.83
C LEU A 381 -61.78 -54.06 -35.30
N THR A 382 -63.01 -54.49 -35.55
CA THR A 382 -64.22 -53.85 -34.98
C THR A 382 -64.37 -54.16 -33.49
N LYS A 383 -63.90 -55.30 -32.99
CA LYS A 383 -63.84 -55.62 -31.56
C LYS A 383 -62.73 -54.84 -30.88
N LEU A 384 -61.55 -54.66 -31.48
CA LEU A 384 -60.53 -53.77 -30.93
C LEU A 384 -60.98 -52.30 -30.92
N ILE A 385 -61.65 -51.82 -31.98
CA ILE A 385 -62.21 -50.46 -32.03
C ILE A 385 -63.43 -50.30 -31.10
N LYS A 386 -64.32 -51.29 -31.01
CA LYS A 386 -65.43 -51.29 -30.04
C LYS A 386 -64.96 -51.52 -28.61
N GLU A 387 -63.88 -52.26 -28.35
CA GLU A 387 -63.30 -52.45 -27.02
C GLU A 387 -62.52 -51.23 -26.57
N THR A 388 -61.83 -50.54 -27.48
CA THR A 388 -61.19 -49.25 -27.19
C THR A 388 -62.23 -48.14 -27.04
N LEU A 389 -63.28 -48.06 -27.86
CA LEU A 389 -64.40 -47.12 -27.66
C LEU A 389 -65.27 -47.48 -26.45
N LYS A 390 -65.45 -48.76 -26.11
CA LYS A 390 -66.11 -49.18 -24.85
C LYS A 390 -65.21 -48.95 -23.65
N LYS A 391 -63.89 -49.12 -23.75
CA LYS A 391 -62.96 -48.74 -22.67
C LYS A 391 -62.90 -47.23 -22.50
N ASN A 392 -62.90 -46.47 -23.58
CA ASN A 392 -62.88 -45.01 -23.53
C ASN A 392 -64.22 -44.47 -23.01
N ARG A 393 -65.37 -45.02 -23.47
CA ARG A 393 -66.68 -44.70 -22.88
C ARG A 393 -66.83 -45.21 -21.46
N ALA A 394 -66.26 -46.37 -21.08
CA ALA A 394 -66.28 -46.86 -19.70
C ALA A 394 -65.34 -46.05 -18.80
N GLN A 395 -64.25 -45.51 -19.34
CA GLN A 395 -63.36 -44.57 -18.66
C GLN A 395 -64.04 -43.21 -18.54
N GLU A 396 -64.71 -42.70 -19.58
CA GLU A 396 -65.54 -41.48 -19.51
C GLU A 396 -66.73 -41.67 -18.58
N PHE A 397 -67.42 -42.82 -18.59
CA PHE A 397 -68.47 -43.12 -17.62
C PHE A 397 -67.90 -43.27 -16.22
N SER A 398 -66.74 -43.90 -16.03
CA SER A 398 -66.05 -43.97 -14.73
C SER A 398 -65.57 -42.58 -14.28
N LEU A 399 -65.18 -41.71 -15.21
CA LEU A 399 -64.73 -40.36 -14.94
C LEU A 399 -65.92 -39.46 -14.60
N ILE A 400 -67.03 -39.52 -15.35
CA ILE A 400 -68.31 -38.87 -15.04
C ILE A 400 -68.91 -39.46 -13.75
N GLU A 401 -68.80 -40.76 -13.49
CA GLU A 401 -69.24 -41.37 -12.25
C GLU A 401 -68.34 -40.97 -11.09
N SER A 402 -67.04 -40.77 -11.31
CA SER A 402 -66.11 -40.23 -10.33
C SER A 402 -66.34 -38.74 -10.08
N GLU A 403 -66.70 -37.96 -11.11
CA GLU A 403 -67.03 -36.53 -11.02
C GLU A 403 -68.40 -36.34 -10.38
N ASN A 404 -69.37 -37.21 -10.68
CA ASN A 404 -70.64 -37.26 -9.97
C ASN A 404 -70.45 -37.73 -8.54
N LYS A 405 -69.59 -38.73 -8.27
CA LYS A 405 -69.22 -39.11 -6.90
C LYS A 405 -68.51 -37.97 -6.20
N ILE A 406 -67.63 -37.22 -6.85
CA ILE A 406 -66.98 -36.04 -6.27
C ILE A 406 -68.02 -34.96 -5.99
N SER A 407 -68.95 -34.69 -6.91
CA SER A 407 -70.03 -33.73 -6.73
C SER A 407 -71.00 -34.15 -5.63
N GLN A 408 -71.29 -35.44 -5.52
CA GLN A 408 -72.13 -36.05 -4.48
C GLN A 408 -71.40 -36.06 -3.14
N ARG A 409 -70.08 -36.31 -3.11
CA ARG A 409 -69.23 -36.12 -1.92
C ARG A 409 -69.11 -34.65 -1.54
N PHE A 410 -69.10 -33.73 -2.50
CA PHE A 410 -69.11 -32.29 -2.21
C PHE A 410 -70.45 -31.85 -1.63
N LEU A 411 -71.57 -32.34 -2.19
CA LEU A 411 -72.89 -32.13 -1.62
C LEU A 411 -72.98 -32.75 -0.23
N GLU A 412 -72.56 -34.01 -0.04
CA GLU A 412 -72.50 -34.66 1.27
C GLU A 412 -71.56 -33.91 2.24
N VAL A 413 -70.44 -33.36 1.78
CA VAL A 413 -69.55 -32.55 2.63
C VAL A 413 -70.23 -31.23 3.02
N GLU A 414 -70.98 -30.61 2.12
CA GLU A 414 -71.69 -29.36 2.43
C GLU A 414 -72.93 -29.62 3.31
N GLU A 415 -73.66 -30.71 3.07
CA GLU A 415 -74.70 -31.23 3.95
C GLU A 415 -74.12 -31.61 5.31
N LEU A 416 -72.95 -32.27 5.37
CA LEU A 416 -72.26 -32.59 6.61
C LEU A 416 -71.74 -31.33 7.30
N LYS A 417 -71.34 -30.29 6.58
CA LYS A 417 -70.99 -29.00 7.18
C LYS A 417 -72.22 -28.28 7.74
N GLU A 418 -73.35 -28.33 7.04
CA GLU A 418 -74.62 -27.78 7.54
C GLU A 418 -75.11 -28.58 8.77
N ILE A 419 -74.94 -29.91 8.75
CA ILE A 419 -75.23 -30.79 9.89
C ILE A 419 -74.23 -30.56 11.01
N ILE A 420 -72.95 -30.35 10.76
CA ILE A 420 -71.95 -30.02 11.79
C ILE A 420 -72.23 -28.63 12.36
N PHE A 421 -72.67 -27.68 11.54
CA PHE A 421 -73.07 -26.35 12.00
C PHE A 421 -74.31 -26.44 12.91
N ARG A 422 -75.37 -27.14 12.47
CA ARG A 422 -76.55 -27.40 13.30
C ARG A 422 -76.21 -28.22 14.54
N ASN A 423 -75.37 -29.23 14.43
CA ASN A 423 -74.93 -30.02 15.58
C ASN A 423 -74.08 -29.18 16.54
N ASN A 424 -73.31 -28.21 16.06
CA ASN A 424 -72.59 -27.29 16.93
C ASN A 424 -73.53 -26.29 17.61
N GLU A 425 -74.62 -25.86 16.97
CA GLU A 425 -75.68 -25.10 17.63
C GLU A 425 -76.42 -25.96 18.67
N ILE A 426 -76.79 -27.19 18.33
CA ILE A 426 -77.42 -28.15 19.25
C ILE A 426 -76.47 -28.55 20.38
N VAL A 427 -75.16 -28.64 20.14
CA VAL A 427 -74.16 -28.88 21.19
C VAL A 427 -73.95 -27.64 22.04
N LYS A 428 -74.11 -26.42 21.50
CA LYS A 428 -74.13 -25.20 22.33
C LYS A 428 -75.39 -25.11 23.18
N GLU A 429 -76.55 -25.39 22.63
CA GLU A 429 -77.81 -25.47 23.37
C GLU A 429 -77.76 -26.61 24.39
N GLY A 430 -77.28 -27.78 24.00
CA GLY A 430 -77.07 -28.94 24.85
C GLY A 430 -76.02 -28.70 25.93
N ASN A 431 -74.95 -27.95 25.65
CA ASN A 431 -74.00 -27.54 26.70
C ASN A 431 -74.63 -26.53 27.65
N ASN A 432 -75.46 -25.59 27.17
CA ASN A 432 -76.20 -24.68 28.04
C ASN A 432 -77.22 -25.45 28.91
N GLU A 433 -77.92 -26.44 28.35
CA GLU A 433 -78.79 -27.34 29.09
C GLU A 433 -78.00 -28.24 30.05
N ILE A 434 -76.82 -28.72 29.68
CA ILE A 434 -75.92 -29.46 30.58
C ILE A 434 -75.46 -28.55 31.70
N THR A 435 -75.11 -27.29 31.46
CA THR A 435 -74.74 -26.37 32.56
C THR A 435 -75.92 -26.11 33.51
N LEU A 436 -77.14 -25.95 32.98
CA LEU A 436 -78.34 -25.83 33.81
C LEU A 436 -78.66 -27.12 34.56
N LYS A 437 -78.47 -28.29 33.92
CA LYS A 437 -78.63 -29.60 34.53
C LYS A 437 -77.51 -29.93 35.49
N GLU A 438 -76.31 -29.42 35.33
CA GLU A 438 -75.18 -29.52 36.27
C GLU A 438 -75.44 -28.64 37.49
N GLU A 439 -76.07 -27.48 37.32
CA GLU A 439 -76.57 -26.68 38.45
C GLU A 439 -77.72 -27.39 39.18
N GLU A 440 -78.67 -27.99 38.46
CA GLU A 440 -79.72 -28.84 39.07
C GLU A 440 -79.15 -30.14 39.67
N ILE A 441 -78.12 -30.73 39.07
CA ILE A 441 -77.43 -31.90 39.62
C ILE A 441 -76.66 -31.47 40.86
N LYS A 442 -76.03 -30.30 40.92
CA LYS A 442 -75.42 -29.80 42.16
C LYS A 442 -76.45 -29.59 43.26
N THR A 443 -77.63 -29.04 42.96
CA THR A 443 -78.69 -28.91 43.98
C THR A 443 -79.24 -30.28 44.39
N LEU A 444 -79.39 -31.22 43.46
CA LEU A 444 -79.78 -32.60 43.77
C LEU A 444 -78.67 -33.39 44.45
N GLU A 445 -77.40 -33.13 44.19
CA GLU A 445 -76.23 -33.72 44.84
C GLU A 445 -76.13 -33.21 46.27
N ASP A 446 -76.36 -31.90 46.51
CA ASP A 446 -76.48 -31.34 47.86
C ASP A 446 -77.68 -31.94 48.62
N GLU A 447 -78.79 -32.21 47.93
CA GLU A 447 -79.95 -32.91 48.50
C GLU A 447 -79.68 -34.41 48.72
N ILE A 448 -78.92 -35.06 47.83
CA ILE A 448 -78.48 -36.45 47.96
C ILE A 448 -77.45 -36.55 49.08
N GLU A 449 -76.57 -35.57 49.30
CA GLU A 449 -75.64 -35.56 50.43
C GLU A 449 -76.40 -35.44 51.76
N LYS A 450 -77.44 -34.61 51.79
CA LYS A 450 -78.39 -34.54 52.93
C LYS A 450 -79.17 -35.84 53.12
N CYS A 451 -79.58 -36.50 52.04
CA CYS A 451 -80.25 -37.80 52.09
C CYS A 451 -79.29 -38.94 52.46
N LEU A 452 -78.03 -38.91 52.00
CA LEU A 452 -77.00 -39.89 52.29
C LEU A 452 -76.57 -39.78 53.75
N SER A 453 -76.43 -38.57 54.29
CA SER A 453 -76.22 -38.38 55.73
C SER A 453 -77.41 -38.88 56.55
N ALA A 454 -78.65 -38.72 56.09
CA ALA A 454 -79.82 -39.36 56.71
C ALA A 454 -79.87 -40.88 56.54
N ILE A 455 -79.42 -41.42 55.41
CA ILE A 455 -79.32 -42.87 55.12
C ILE A 455 -78.22 -43.50 55.96
N ILE A 456 -77.07 -42.84 56.17
CA ILE A 456 -76.00 -43.31 57.05
C ILE A 456 -76.53 -43.42 58.49
N GLN A 457 -77.31 -42.45 58.96
CA GLN A 457 -78.01 -42.57 60.25
C GLN A 457 -79.00 -43.74 60.29
N LYS A 458 -79.74 -44.01 59.20
CA LYS A 458 -80.66 -45.17 59.12
C LYS A 458 -79.95 -46.52 58.90
N GLN A 459 -78.81 -46.56 58.22
CA GLN A 459 -77.98 -47.76 58.01
C GLN A 459 -77.26 -48.17 59.29
N GLY A 460 -76.87 -47.23 60.15
CA GLY A 460 -76.45 -47.53 61.52
C GLY A 460 -77.52 -48.27 62.33
N ASN A 461 -78.80 -47.89 62.14
CA ASN A 461 -79.95 -48.56 62.75
C ASN A 461 -80.32 -49.89 62.06
N TYR A 462 -80.08 -50.03 60.75
CA TYR A 462 -80.29 -51.27 60.00
C TYR A 462 -79.23 -52.33 60.34
N ALA A 463 -77.97 -51.95 60.46
CA ALA A 463 -76.88 -52.86 60.85
C ALA A 463 -77.07 -53.46 62.26
N THR A 464 -77.73 -52.73 63.17
CA THR A 464 -78.11 -53.24 64.49
C THR A 464 -79.30 -54.21 64.44
N LEU A 465 -80.17 -54.12 63.43
CA LEU A 465 -81.27 -55.05 63.15
C LEU A 465 -80.81 -56.29 62.36
N THR A 466 -79.90 -56.16 61.39
CA THR A 466 -79.37 -57.29 60.59
C THR A 466 -78.55 -58.26 61.45
N ARG A 467 -77.78 -57.77 62.44
CA ARG A 467 -77.12 -58.64 63.44
C ARG A 467 -78.09 -59.47 64.28
N LYS A 468 -79.36 -59.06 64.41
CA LYS A 468 -80.39 -59.86 65.10
C LYS A 468 -81.00 -60.94 64.19
N ILE A 469 -80.99 -60.75 62.86
CA ILE A 469 -81.56 -61.66 61.87
C ILE A 469 -80.55 -62.74 61.44
N GLU A 470 -79.25 -62.42 61.33
CA GLU A 470 -78.21 -63.41 60.99
C GLU A 470 -78.04 -64.51 62.05
N LYS A 471 -78.40 -64.24 63.31
CA LYS A 471 -78.47 -65.27 64.37
C LYS A 471 -79.61 -66.29 64.18
N GLN A 472 -80.60 -66.02 63.32
CA GLN A 472 -81.75 -66.91 63.10
C GLN A 472 -81.65 -67.78 61.82
N ILE A 473 -80.73 -67.51 60.88
CA ILE A 473 -80.67 -68.20 59.57
C ILE A 473 -79.67 -69.39 59.55
N GLN A 474 -78.81 -69.56 60.55
CA GLN A 474 -77.89 -70.71 60.66
C GLN A 474 -78.55 -72.07 61.03
N LYS A 475 -79.87 -72.24 60.88
CA LYS A 475 -80.58 -73.50 61.20
C LYS A 475 -81.63 -73.89 60.16
N SER A 476 -81.22 -74.32 58.96
CA SER A 476 -81.82 -75.48 58.24
C SER A 476 -81.27 -75.64 56.81
N ASP A 477 -80.52 -76.70 56.56
CA ASP A 477 -80.18 -77.27 55.24
C ASP A 477 -81.04 -78.51 54.98
N TYR A 478 -81.49 -78.74 53.73
CA TYR A 478 -81.50 -80.05 53.05
C TYR A 478 -81.98 -79.92 51.59
N GLY A 479 -81.23 -80.53 50.66
CA GLY A 479 -81.61 -80.70 49.27
C GLY A 479 -81.02 -81.97 48.63
N LYS A 480 -81.80 -82.52 47.69
CA LYS A 480 -81.50 -83.43 46.56
C LYS A 480 -81.71 -84.95 46.73
N ALA A 481 -82.55 -85.50 45.83
CA ALA A 481 -82.59 -86.91 45.44
C ALA A 481 -83.17 -87.11 44.01
N TRP A 482 -82.32 -87.67 43.13
CA TRP A 482 -82.53 -88.59 41.97
C TRP A 482 -83.27 -88.18 40.68
N VAL A 483 -82.60 -88.44 39.53
CA VAL A 483 -83.23 -88.45 38.20
C VAL A 483 -82.64 -89.51 37.23
N SER A 484 -83.40 -89.83 36.17
CA SER A 484 -83.55 -91.10 35.41
C SER A 484 -82.82 -91.16 34.04
N PRO A 485 -82.54 -92.35 33.44
CA PRO A 485 -81.64 -92.55 32.27
C PRO A 485 -81.88 -91.78 30.96
N SER A 486 -83.09 -91.27 30.68
CA SER A 486 -83.30 -90.35 29.55
C SER A 486 -82.58 -89.01 29.73
N GLN A 487 -82.34 -88.61 30.98
CA GLN A 487 -81.54 -87.44 31.32
C GLN A 487 -80.05 -87.68 31.18
N GLN A 488 -79.59 -88.94 31.15
CA GLN A 488 -78.18 -89.25 30.89
C GLN A 488 -77.81 -88.99 29.42
N ARG A 489 -78.75 -89.21 28.49
CA ARG A 489 -78.59 -88.86 27.07
C ARG A 489 -78.69 -87.34 26.83
N VAL A 490 -79.55 -86.65 27.58
CA VAL A 490 -79.61 -85.18 27.59
C VAL A 490 -78.31 -84.61 28.15
N LEU A 491 -77.77 -85.15 29.25
CA LEU A 491 -76.48 -84.75 29.80
C LEU A 491 -75.31 -85.00 28.83
N GLU A 492 -75.33 -86.08 28.04
CA GLU A 492 -74.34 -86.31 26.99
C GLU A 492 -74.44 -85.28 25.85
N LEU A 493 -75.66 -84.95 25.39
CA LEU A 493 -75.87 -83.93 24.36
C LEU A 493 -75.57 -82.52 24.88
N GLU A 494 -75.92 -82.20 26.12
CA GLU A 494 -75.55 -80.97 26.82
C GLU A 494 -74.04 -80.84 26.98
N LYS A 495 -73.35 -81.96 27.24
CA LYS A 495 -71.88 -81.97 27.29
C LYS A 495 -71.26 -81.70 25.91
N ILE A 496 -71.77 -82.32 24.84
CA ILE A 496 -71.31 -82.03 23.47
C ILE A 496 -71.61 -80.58 23.09
N ASN A 497 -72.78 -80.06 23.46
CA ASN A 497 -73.17 -78.68 23.18
C ASN A 497 -72.29 -77.69 23.98
N ALA A 498 -71.96 -78.00 25.24
CA ALA A 498 -71.02 -77.24 26.06
C ALA A 498 -69.59 -77.27 25.49
N GLU A 499 -69.15 -78.41 24.95
CA GLU A 499 -67.85 -78.53 24.26
C GLU A 499 -67.80 -77.70 22.96
N ILE A 500 -68.89 -77.68 22.19
CA ILE A 500 -69.02 -76.81 20.99
C ILE A 500 -69.07 -75.34 21.41
N GLN A 501 -69.82 -74.99 22.46
CA GLN A 501 -69.91 -73.63 22.98
C GLN A 501 -68.54 -73.15 23.47
N ALA A 502 -67.81 -73.96 24.23
CA ALA A 502 -66.45 -73.64 24.68
C ALA A 502 -65.46 -73.48 23.51
N LYS A 503 -65.62 -74.24 22.42
CA LYS A 503 -64.85 -74.01 21.18
C LYS A 503 -65.25 -72.70 20.50
N ASN A 504 -66.54 -72.36 20.50
CA ASN A 504 -67.05 -71.13 19.92
C ASN A 504 -66.57 -69.90 20.70
N ASP A 505 -66.60 -69.95 22.05
CA ASP A 505 -66.11 -68.88 22.93
C ASP A 505 -64.59 -68.67 22.77
N LYS A 506 -63.82 -69.75 22.59
CA LYS A 506 -62.39 -69.65 22.25
C LYS A 506 -62.19 -68.98 20.89
N MET A 507 -62.96 -69.36 19.88
CA MET A 507 -62.85 -68.75 18.54
C MET A 507 -63.28 -67.28 18.57
N GLN A 508 -64.33 -66.92 19.31
CA GLN A 508 -64.75 -65.54 19.52
C GLN A 508 -63.67 -64.74 20.26
N SER A 509 -63.02 -65.33 21.27
CA SER A 509 -61.91 -64.70 21.97
C SER A 509 -60.71 -64.46 21.05
N PHE A 510 -60.35 -65.44 20.22
CA PHE A 510 -59.31 -65.27 19.19
C PHE A 510 -59.69 -64.19 18.17
N TRP A 511 -60.94 -64.17 17.71
CA TRP A 511 -61.43 -63.16 16.79
C TRP A 511 -61.40 -61.76 17.39
N LEU A 512 -61.80 -61.59 18.67
CA LEU A 512 -61.70 -60.32 19.39
C LEU A 512 -60.24 -59.86 19.56
N ILE A 513 -59.32 -60.77 19.84
CA ILE A 513 -57.88 -60.45 19.91
C ILE A 513 -57.38 -59.98 18.53
N HIS A 514 -57.74 -60.67 17.46
CA HIS A 514 -57.38 -60.27 16.10
C HIS A 514 -58.02 -58.94 15.68
N GLN A 515 -59.28 -58.71 16.05
CA GLN A 515 -59.98 -57.45 15.80
C GLN A 515 -59.32 -56.29 16.56
N ASN A 516 -58.99 -56.50 17.84
CA ASN A 516 -58.30 -55.50 18.66
C ASN A 516 -56.91 -55.18 18.09
N ASN A 517 -56.15 -56.20 17.69
CA ASN A 517 -54.87 -55.99 17.01
C ASN A 517 -55.03 -55.23 15.68
N ASN A 518 -56.09 -55.49 14.91
CA ASN A 518 -56.38 -54.77 13.68
C ASN A 518 -56.73 -53.30 13.97
N VAL A 519 -57.54 -53.02 14.99
CA VAL A 519 -57.86 -51.66 15.44
C VAL A 519 -56.60 -50.92 15.88
N LYS A 520 -55.74 -51.54 16.71
CA LYS A 520 -54.45 -50.96 17.11
C LYS A 520 -53.54 -50.65 15.92
N LEU A 521 -53.42 -51.56 14.95
CA LEU A 521 -52.67 -51.33 13.72
C LEU A 521 -53.28 -50.21 12.87
N SER A 522 -54.61 -50.08 12.86
CA SER A 522 -55.31 -49.00 12.19
C SER A 522 -55.05 -47.66 12.87
N GLU A 523 -55.12 -47.59 14.21
CA GLU A 523 -54.76 -46.41 14.99
C GLU A 523 -53.31 -45.98 14.75
N GLN A 524 -52.36 -46.91 14.83
CA GLN A 524 -50.95 -46.67 14.50
C GLN A 524 -50.77 -46.15 13.06
N ARG A 525 -51.48 -46.74 12.08
CA ARG A 525 -51.47 -46.22 10.70
C ARG A 525 -51.99 -44.80 10.63
N THR A 526 -53.06 -44.46 11.35
CA THR A 526 -53.59 -43.09 11.36
C THR A 526 -52.63 -42.10 12.01
N GLU A 527 -51.91 -42.51 13.06
CA GLU A 527 -50.89 -41.69 13.71
C GLU A 527 -49.69 -41.45 12.78
N GLN A 528 -49.17 -42.51 12.15
CA GLN A 528 -48.13 -42.40 11.12
C GLN A 528 -48.54 -41.49 9.96
N LEU A 529 -49.81 -41.53 9.52
CA LEU A 529 -50.32 -40.63 8.49
C LEU A 529 -50.35 -39.16 8.96
N LYS A 530 -50.68 -38.91 10.24
CA LYS A 530 -50.60 -37.57 10.83
C LYS A 530 -49.15 -37.09 10.89
N GLU A 531 -48.21 -37.91 11.33
CA GLU A 531 -46.78 -37.60 11.35
C GLU A 531 -46.25 -37.28 9.94
N ILE A 532 -46.57 -38.12 8.94
CA ILE A 532 -46.21 -37.87 7.54
C ILE A 532 -46.78 -36.53 7.06
N SER A 533 -48.03 -36.19 7.42
CA SER A 533 -48.62 -34.90 7.05
C SER A 533 -47.90 -33.71 7.70
N LEU A 534 -47.42 -33.87 8.94
CA LEU A 534 -46.68 -32.85 9.67
C LEU A 534 -45.27 -32.67 9.08
N LEU A 535 -44.58 -33.77 8.78
CA LEU A 535 -43.27 -33.74 8.10
C LEU A 535 -43.38 -33.08 6.73
N ARG A 536 -44.43 -33.36 5.95
CA ARG A 536 -44.67 -32.66 4.66
C ARG A 536 -44.85 -31.16 4.83
N LYS A 537 -45.58 -30.72 5.87
CA LYS A 537 -45.70 -29.28 6.19
C LYS A 537 -44.36 -28.67 6.59
N GLN A 538 -43.56 -29.37 7.38
CA GLN A 538 -42.23 -28.92 7.76
C GLN A 538 -41.29 -28.80 6.55
N ILE A 539 -41.29 -29.79 5.65
CA ILE A 539 -40.52 -29.74 4.39
C ILE A 539 -40.92 -28.51 3.57
N LEU A 540 -42.22 -28.27 3.38
CA LEU A 540 -42.70 -27.09 2.66
C LEU A 540 -42.25 -25.77 3.31
N LEU A 541 -42.28 -25.69 4.64
CA LEU A 541 -41.77 -24.52 5.38
C LEU A 541 -40.27 -24.33 5.18
N PHE A 542 -39.49 -25.42 5.16
CA PHE A 542 -38.05 -25.35 4.89
C PHE A 542 -37.75 -24.95 3.45
N GLU A 543 -38.48 -25.47 2.46
CA GLU A 543 -38.35 -25.06 1.06
C GLU A 543 -38.67 -23.57 0.89
N GLN A 544 -39.73 -23.08 1.53
CA GLN A 544 -40.08 -21.66 1.48
C GLN A 544 -39.02 -20.78 2.15
N ARG A 545 -38.47 -21.22 3.30
CA ARG A 545 -37.36 -20.52 3.97
C ARG A 545 -36.10 -20.51 3.11
N SER A 546 -35.74 -21.65 2.50
CA SER A 546 -34.61 -21.78 1.58
C SER A 546 -34.74 -20.80 0.41
N LEU A 547 -35.92 -20.75 -0.24
CA LEU A 547 -36.18 -19.81 -1.33
C LEU A 547 -36.09 -18.35 -0.87
N LYS A 548 -36.53 -18.03 0.35
CA LYS A 548 -36.40 -16.68 0.89
C LYS A 548 -34.94 -16.30 1.09
N THR A 549 -34.16 -17.17 1.73
CA THR A 549 -32.72 -16.96 1.95
C THR A 549 -31.96 -16.88 0.63
N GLU A 550 -32.32 -17.68 -0.37
CA GLU A 550 -31.68 -17.64 -1.69
C GLU A 550 -31.99 -16.34 -2.46
N ARG A 551 -33.20 -15.81 -2.33
CA ARG A 551 -33.53 -14.47 -2.85
C ARG A 551 -32.78 -13.35 -2.13
N GLU A 552 -32.64 -13.44 -0.81
CA GLU A 552 -31.85 -12.48 -0.02
C GLU A 552 -30.38 -12.54 -0.42
N LEU A 553 -29.81 -13.74 -0.57
CA LEU A 553 -28.44 -13.94 -1.04
C LEU A 553 -28.23 -13.37 -2.45
N GLN A 554 -29.20 -13.54 -3.35
CA GLN A 554 -29.12 -12.99 -4.70
C GLN A 554 -29.11 -11.45 -4.69
N LYS A 555 -29.93 -10.82 -3.85
CA LYS A 555 -29.91 -9.35 -3.66
C LYS A 555 -28.56 -8.88 -3.12
N GLU A 556 -28.01 -9.57 -2.12
CA GLU A 556 -26.69 -9.23 -1.59
C GLU A 556 -25.58 -9.37 -2.65
N LYS A 557 -25.65 -10.40 -3.51
CA LYS A 557 -24.71 -10.55 -4.65
C LYS A 557 -24.85 -9.43 -5.67
N GLU A 558 -26.07 -8.96 -5.95
CA GLU A 558 -26.30 -7.81 -6.83
C GLU A 558 -25.70 -6.54 -6.24
N ILE A 559 -25.89 -6.29 -4.95
CA ILE A 559 -25.28 -5.16 -4.22
C ILE A 559 -23.75 -5.29 -4.24
N GLU A 560 -23.19 -6.47 -3.97
CA GLU A 560 -21.76 -6.72 -4.04
C GLU A 560 -21.19 -6.41 -5.43
N HIS A 561 -21.90 -6.82 -6.48
CA HIS A 561 -21.51 -6.54 -7.85
C HIS A 561 -21.55 -5.03 -8.19
N GLU A 562 -22.57 -4.30 -7.72
CA GLU A 562 -22.63 -2.85 -7.84
C GLU A 562 -21.50 -2.16 -7.08
N VAL A 563 -21.23 -2.58 -5.84
CA VAL A 563 -20.10 -2.07 -5.03
C VAL A 563 -18.79 -2.33 -5.75
N ASN A 564 -18.54 -3.53 -6.27
CA ASN A 564 -17.33 -3.84 -7.03
C ASN A 564 -17.19 -3.00 -8.31
N LYS A 565 -18.29 -2.69 -9.00
CA LYS A 565 -18.28 -1.72 -10.12
C LYS A 565 -17.89 -0.33 -9.66
N THR A 566 -18.46 0.16 -8.54
CA THR A 566 -18.10 1.48 -7.99
C THR A 566 -16.64 1.53 -7.55
N ILE A 567 -16.13 0.48 -6.90
CA ILE A 567 -14.72 0.35 -6.51
C ILE A 567 -13.82 0.40 -7.73
N SER A 568 -14.15 -0.37 -8.78
CA SER A 568 -13.37 -0.38 -10.03
C SER A 568 -13.37 0.99 -10.70
N HIS A 569 -14.52 1.68 -10.74
CA HIS A 569 -14.62 3.04 -11.25
C HIS A 569 -13.77 4.04 -10.45
N LEU A 570 -13.80 3.96 -9.11
CA LEU A 570 -12.98 4.78 -8.23
C LEU A 570 -11.48 4.48 -8.40
N GLN A 571 -11.10 3.22 -8.57
CA GLN A 571 -9.72 2.82 -8.85
C GLN A 571 -9.25 3.40 -10.19
N HIS A 572 -10.05 3.33 -11.25
CA HIS A 572 -9.72 3.99 -12.52
C HIS A 572 -9.60 5.51 -12.39
N LYS A 573 -10.50 6.14 -11.62
CA LYS A 573 -10.42 7.58 -11.34
C LYS A 573 -9.16 7.94 -10.54
N LEU A 574 -8.78 7.12 -9.56
CA LEU A 574 -7.55 7.28 -8.80
C LEU A 574 -6.32 7.12 -9.69
N LEU A 575 -6.30 6.13 -10.58
CA LEU A 575 -5.22 5.95 -11.56
C LEU A 575 -5.10 7.17 -12.47
N GLY A 576 -6.21 7.67 -13.03
CA GLY A 576 -6.21 8.88 -13.86
C GLY A 576 -5.75 10.13 -13.10
N LEU A 577 -6.17 10.31 -11.85
CA LEU A 577 -5.65 11.39 -10.99
C LEU A 577 -4.16 11.24 -10.71
N ASN A 578 -3.68 10.00 -10.51
CA ASN A 578 -2.27 9.73 -10.25
C ASN A 578 -1.41 9.99 -11.51
N GLU A 579 -1.89 9.63 -12.70
CA GLU A 579 -1.25 9.98 -13.97
C GLU A 579 -1.14 11.51 -14.14
N ILE A 580 -2.22 12.24 -13.86
CA ILE A 580 -2.19 13.72 -13.88
C ILE A 580 -1.20 14.24 -12.85
N LEU A 581 -1.15 13.67 -11.65
CA LEU A 581 -0.24 14.10 -10.58
C LEU A 581 1.24 13.84 -10.96
N VAL A 582 1.54 12.68 -11.54
CA VAL A 582 2.88 12.37 -12.08
C VAL A 582 3.23 13.34 -13.22
N GLY A 583 2.28 13.62 -14.13
CA GLY A 583 2.46 14.61 -15.18
C GLY A 583 2.75 16.02 -14.64
N LYS A 584 2.00 16.45 -13.62
CA LYS A 584 2.23 17.74 -12.94
C LYS A 584 3.55 17.77 -12.18
N LYS A 585 3.95 16.66 -11.55
CA LYS A 585 5.26 16.53 -10.89
C LYS A 585 6.40 16.64 -11.91
N GLY A 586 6.31 15.93 -13.04
CA GLY A 586 7.28 16.04 -14.13
C GLY A 586 7.34 17.45 -14.73
N TYR A 587 6.19 18.10 -14.91
CA TYR A 587 6.13 19.50 -15.35
C TYR A 587 6.77 20.45 -14.33
N ARG A 588 6.52 20.26 -13.02
CA ARG A 588 7.16 21.03 -11.95
C ARG A 588 8.68 20.84 -11.93
N GLU A 589 9.15 19.60 -12.11
CA GLU A 589 10.58 19.31 -12.19
C GLU A 589 11.23 19.96 -13.41
N ASN A 590 10.56 19.93 -14.57
CA ASN A 590 11.05 20.62 -15.77
C ASN A 590 11.08 22.14 -15.59
N LEU A 591 10.02 22.75 -15.03
CA LEU A 591 10.03 24.17 -14.69
C LEU A 591 11.14 24.50 -13.67
N GLY A 592 11.39 23.63 -12.70
CA GLY A 592 12.50 23.79 -11.75
C GLY A 592 13.86 23.75 -12.45
N LYS A 593 14.07 22.83 -13.40
CA LYS A 593 15.28 22.76 -14.22
C LYS A 593 15.44 23.99 -15.12
N GLU A 594 14.37 24.42 -15.79
CA GLU A 594 14.37 25.64 -16.61
C GLU A 594 14.69 26.87 -15.77
N ASN A 595 14.07 27.02 -14.59
CA ASN A 595 14.35 28.13 -13.69
C ASN A 595 15.80 28.11 -13.16
N ALA A 596 16.36 26.93 -12.89
CA ALA A 596 17.77 26.80 -12.52
C ALA A 596 18.70 27.19 -13.69
N LEU A 597 18.35 26.82 -14.93
CA LEU A 597 19.09 27.22 -16.13
C LEU A 597 18.99 28.72 -16.38
N THR A 598 17.82 29.34 -16.24
CA THR A 598 17.67 30.80 -16.39
C THR A 598 18.40 31.55 -15.29
N GLN A 599 18.38 31.07 -14.04
CA GLN A 599 19.20 31.61 -12.96
C GLN A 599 20.70 31.52 -13.27
N LEU A 600 21.17 30.37 -13.78
CA LEU A 600 22.55 30.19 -14.19
C LEU A 600 22.93 31.17 -15.31
N GLN A 601 22.04 31.35 -16.31
CA GLN A 601 22.21 32.34 -17.37
C GLN A 601 22.27 33.77 -16.82
N PHE A 602 21.38 34.15 -15.88
CA PHE A 602 21.44 35.47 -15.26
C PHE A 602 22.73 35.70 -14.48
N VAL A 603 23.20 34.70 -13.74
CA VAL A 603 24.50 34.77 -13.04
C VAL A 603 25.65 34.90 -14.04
N GLN A 604 25.60 34.17 -15.15
CA GLN A 604 26.62 34.27 -16.19
C GLN A 604 26.61 35.65 -16.86
N ASN A 605 25.43 36.17 -17.23
CA ASN A 605 25.28 37.52 -17.77
C ASN A 605 25.77 38.59 -16.78
N LEU A 606 25.50 38.42 -15.48
CA LEU A 606 26.00 39.30 -14.44
C LEU A 606 27.53 39.28 -14.40
N LYS A 607 28.14 38.09 -14.40
CA LYS A 607 29.61 37.95 -14.44
C LYS A 607 30.23 38.55 -15.69
N GLU A 608 29.60 38.37 -16.86
CA GLU A 608 30.05 38.98 -18.11
C GLU A 608 29.97 40.51 -18.03
N SER A 609 28.89 41.06 -17.47
CA SER A 609 28.74 42.51 -17.23
C SER A 609 29.72 43.05 -16.20
N GLU A 610 30.01 42.30 -15.12
CA GLU A 610 31.04 42.66 -14.13
C GLU A 610 32.43 42.68 -14.77
N LEU A 611 32.76 41.71 -15.63
CA LEU A 611 34.02 41.71 -16.38
C LEU A 611 34.10 42.89 -17.35
N GLU A 612 33.01 43.25 -18.01
CA GLU A 612 32.94 44.43 -18.87
C GLU A 612 33.10 45.72 -18.05
N GLN A 613 32.49 45.81 -16.88
CA GLN A 613 32.68 46.94 -15.95
C GLN A 613 34.14 47.06 -15.50
N ILE A 614 34.81 45.94 -15.21
CA ILE A 614 36.23 45.94 -14.86
C ILE A 614 37.07 46.44 -16.04
N ARG A 615 36.81 45.96 -17.25
CA ARG A 615 37.50 46.43 -18.47
C ARG A 615 37.33 47.93 -18.68
N LEU A 616 36.10 48.45 -18.55
CA LEU A 616 35.82 49.87 -18.67
C LEU A 616 36.50 50.69 -17.57
N LYS A 617 36.58 50.17 -16.33
CA LYS A 617 37.34 50.83 -15.25
C LYS A 617 38.83 50.87 -15.53
N ASP A 618 39.40 49.82 -16.11
CA ASP A 618 40.81 49.79 -16.48
C ASP A 618 41.08 50.73 -17.66
N GLU A 619 40.18 50.80 -18.65
CA GLU A 619 40.24 51.79 -19.74
C GLU A 619 40.14 53.24 -19.21
N ILE A 620 39.27 53.50 -18.23
CA ILE A 620 39.20 54.80 -17.56
C ILE A 620 40.53 55.14 -16.87
N LYS A 621 41.14 54.19 -16.15
CA LYS A 621 42.44 54.43 -15.52
C LYS A 621 43.55 54.68 -16.54
N GLU A 622 43.56 53.93 -17.65
CA GLU A 622 44.50 54.18 -18.74
C GLU A 622 44.31 55.59 -19.31
N LEU A 623 43.06 56.03 -19.51
CA LEU A 623 42.75 57.39 -19.96
C LEU A 623 43.14 58.46 -18.92
N GLU A 624 42.93 58.22 -17.63
CA GLU A 624 43.36 59.11 -16.55
C GLU A 624 44.88 59.25 -16.53
N ASN A 625 45.62 58.14 -16.62
CA ASN A 625 47.07 58.16 -16.70
C ASN A 625 47.56 58.91 -17.95
N ASN A 626 46.96 58.65 -19.12
CA ASN A 626 47.29 59.36 -20.35
C ASN A 626 47.01 60.87 -20.23
N LEU A 627 45.95 61.26 -19.52
CA LEU A 627 45.62 62.67 -19.27
C LEU A 627 46.63 63.31 -18.33
N GLU A 628 47.09 62.60 -17.31
CA GLU A 628 48.13 63.05 -16.38
C GLU A 628 49.48 63.18 -17.09
N GLU A 629 49.89 62.20 -17.91
CA GLU A 629 51.07 62.29 -18.78
C GLU A 629 50.98 63.48 -19.75
N LEU A 630 49.80 63.70 -20.35
CA LEU A 630 49.57 64.85 -21.23
C LEU A 630 49.62 66.18 -20.47
N ALA A 631 49.14 66.21 -19.23
CA ALA A 631 49.23 67.39 -18.38
C ALA A 631 50.69 67.68 -17.97
N GLU A 632 51.48 66.65 -17.65
CA GLU A 632 52.91 66.82 -17.35
C GLU A 632 53.69 67.33 -18.56
N THR A 633 53.45 66.77 -19.75
CA THR A 633 54.07 67.25 -20.99
C THR A 633 53.62 68.67 -21.34
N MET A 634 52.35 69.03 -21.11
CA MET A 634 51.86 70.40 -21.24
C MET A 634 52.57 71.34 -20.26
N LEU A 635 52.75 70.96 -19.00
CA LEU A 635 53.48 71.76 -18.01
C LEU A 635 54.97 71.92 -18.39
N SER A 636 55.60 70.86 -18.90
CA SER A 636 56.98 70.92 -19.39
C SER A 636 57.12 71.90 -20.56
N THR A 637 56.26 71.79 -21.57
CA THR A 637 56.25 72.71 -22.71
C THR A 637 55.93 74.14 -22.28
N GLN A 638 55.04 74.34 -21.31
CA GLN A 638 54.76 75.68 -20.76
C GLN A 638 55.97 76.27 -20.01
N ARG A 639 56.73 75.45 -19.27
CA ARG A 639 58.01 75.86 -18.66
C ARG A 639 59.04 76.25 -19.71
N GLU A 640 59.13 75.49 -20.80
CA GLU A 640 60.01 75.81 -21.93
C GLU A 640 59.61 77.14 -22.60
N ILE A 641 58.31 77.36 -22.85
CA ILE A 641 57.79 78.63 -23.39
C ILE A 641 58.18 79.79 -22.47
N LEU A 642 57.96 79.67 -21.16
CA LEU A 642 58.34 80.71 -20.19
C LEU A 642 59.86 80.98 -20.18
N ALA A 643 60.68 79.94 -20.31
CA ALA A 643 62.14 80.08 -20.42
C ALA A 643 62.53 80.82 -21.71
N TRP A 644 61.87 80.53 -22.83
CA TRP A 644 62.07 81.24 -24.10
C TRP A 644 61.59 82.69 -24.04
N GLU A 645 60.43 82.96 -23.42
CA GLU A 645 59.96 84.33 -23.19
C GLU A 645 60.95 85.14 -22.35
N LYS A 646 61.51 84.54 -21.30
CA LYS A 646 62.55 85.19 -20.48
C LYS A 646 63.80 85.49 -21.29
N LYS A 647 64.27 84.54 -22.12
CA LYS A 647 65.40 84.77 -23.04
C LYS A 647 65.12 85.90 -24.02
N ILE A 648 63.91 85.96 -24.60
CA ILE A 648 63.50 87.04 -25.51
C ILE A 648 63.50 88.38 -24.77
N LYS A 649 62.90 88.46 -23.57
CA LYS A 649 62.91 89.69 -22.74
C LYS A 649 64.33 90.16 -22.45
N SER A 650 65.22 89.27 -22.00
CA SER A 650 66.62 89.63 -21.76
C SER A 650 67.36 90.06 -23.03
N ALA A 651 67.08 89.45 -24.18
CA ALA A 651 67.65 89.87 -25.46
C ALA A 651 67.14 91.27 -25.90
N VAL A 652 65.86 91.58 -25.65
CA VAL A 652 65.28 92.90 -25.90
C VAL A 652 65.89 93.95 -24.97
N GLU A 653 66.05 93.64 -23.68
CA GLU A 653 66.71 94.52 -22.71
C GLU A 653 68.17 94.79 -23.10
N ALA A 654 68.93 93.74 -23.47
CA ALA A 654 70.30 93.87 -23.96
C ALA A 654 70.37 94.73 -25.24
N LYS A 655 69.44 94.55 -26.19
CA LYS A 655 69.35 95.37 -27.40
C LYS A 655 69.08 96.84 -27.06
N ASN A 656 68.14 97.11 -26.15
CA ASN A 656 67.81 98.47 -25.72
C ASN A 656 68.99 99.13 -25.01
N GLU A 657 69.78 98.37 -24.24
CA GLU A 657 70.98 98.87 -23.58
C GLU A 657 72.10 99.20 -24.57
N VAL A 658 72.36 98.32 -25.54
CA VAL A 658 73.28 98.61 -26.64
C VAL A 658 72.82 99.84 -27.45
N GLN A 659 71.52 100.02 -27.64
CA GLN A 659 70.97 101.21 -28.31
C GLN A 659 71.15 102.49 -27.48
N ARG A 660 71.01 102.40 -26.14
CA ARG A 660 71.30 103.52 -25.22
C ARG A 660 72.78 103.90 -25.24
N GLN A 661 73.69 102.92 -25.21
CA GLN A 661 75.14 103.15 -25.31
C GLN A 661 75.58 103.76 -26.66
N ARG A 662 74.86 103.47 -27.75
CA ARG A 662 75.12 104.04 -29.09
C ARG A 662 74.49 105.41 -29.34
N SER A 663 73.61 105.88 -28.46
CA SER A 663 72.99 107.21 -28.58
C SER A 663 74.00 108.32 -28.29
N SER A 664 73.81 109.54 -28.82
CA SER A 664 74.84 110.62 -28.71
C SER A 664 75.12 111.08 -27.27
N ALA A 665 74.23 110.77 -26.33
CA ALA A 665 74.38 111.01 -24.90
C ALA A 665 75.06 109.86 -24.12
N GLY A 666 75.36 108.72 -24.76
CA GLY A 666 76.01 107.56 -24.14
C GLY A 666 77.55 107.66 -24.14
N GLU A 667 78.19 106.80 -23.34
CA GLU A 667 79.66 106.77 -23.12
C GLU A 667 80.46 106.67 -24.43
N LEU A 668 79.94 105.94 -25.43
CA LEU A 668 80.59 105.74 -26.74
C LEU A 668 80.55 107.02 -27.61
N GLY A 669 79.55 107.89 -27.40
CA GLY A 669 79.46 109.21 -28.03
C GLY A 669 80.43 110.23 -27.39
N GLN A 670 80.54 110.23 -26.06
CA GLN A 670 81.46 111.09 -25.32
C GLN A 670 82.93 110.75 -25.61
N MET A 671 83.25 109.46 -25.72
CA MET A 671 84.60 109.00 -26.03
C MET A 671 85.07 109.43 -27.43
N LYS A 672 84.16 109.51 -28.42
CA LYS A 672 84.49 110.03 -29.76
C LYS A 672 84.82 111.52 -29.78
N VAL A 673 84.18 112.32 -28.92
CA VAL A 673 84.45 113.77 -28.81
C VAL A 673 85.80 114.03 -28.16
N GLU A 674 86.19 113.23 -27.16
CA GLU A 674 87.49 113.37 -26.48
C GLU A 674 88.67 112.91 -27.35
N ILE A 675 88.51 111.86 -28.18
CA ILE A 675 89.52 111.44 -29.15
C ILE A 675 89.87 112.58 -30.11
N HIS A 676 88.87 113.30 -30.61
CA HIS A 676 89.09 114.43 -31.52
C HIS A 676 89.83 115.60 -30.84
N ARG A 677 89.58 115.82 -29.54
CA ARG A 677 90.21 116.89 -28.76
C ARG A 677 91.70 116.60 -28.47
N MET A 678 92.07 115.33 -28.30
CA MET A 678 93.47 114.93 -28.10
C MET A 678 94.29 114.99 -29.39
N GLU A 679 93.69 114.68 -30.55
CA GLU A 679 94.37 114.75 -31.86
C GLU A 679 94.83 116.17 -32.20
N VAL A 680 94.06 117.20 -31.81
CA VAL A 680 94.42 118.62 -31.99
C VAL A 680 95.60 119.03 -31.10
N ARG A 681 95.71 118.48 -29.89
CA ARG A 681 96.79 118.78 -28.94
C ARG A 681 98.14 118.18 -29.36
N TYR A 682 98.11 117.03 -30.03
CA TYR A 682 99.31 116.36 -30.55
C TYR A 682 100.00 117.17 -31.68
N GLY A 683 99.23 117.88 -32.51
CA GLY A 683 99.77 118.71 -33.60
C GLY A 683 100.55 119.96 -33.14
N GLN A 684 100.27 120.47 -31.94
CA GLN A 684 100.92 121.67 -31.38
C GLN A 684 102.25 121.35 -30.69
N LEU A 685 102.37 120.14 -30.11
CA LEU A 685 103.60 119.69 -29.44
C LEU A 685 104.77 119.47 -30.43
N LYS A 686 104.46 119.05 -31.67
CA LYS A 686 105.46 118.70 -32.68
C LYS A 686 106.26 119.90 -33.22
N LYS A 687 105.74 121.13 -33.13
CA LYS A 687 106.40 122.37 -33.61
C LYS A 687 107.33 123.03 -32.58
N VAL A 688 107.22 122.69 -31.30
CA VAL A 688 108.06 123.24 -30.22
C VAL A 688 109.34 122.39 -30.01
N GLN A 689 109.31 121.14 -30.45
CA GLN A 689 110.40 120.17 -30.31
C GLN A 689 111.61 120.43 -31.25
N GLU A 690 111.41 121.03 -32.42
CA GLU A 690 112.50 121.27 -33.39
C GLU A 690 113.36 122.51 -33.09
N LYS A 691 112.87 123.48 -32.29
CA LYS A 691 113.62 124.70 -31.89
C LYS A 691 114.47 124.52 -30.63
N LEU A 692 114.27 123.43 -29.87
CA LEU A 692 114.94 123.15 -28.59
C LEU A 692 116.19 122.27 -28.75
N ILE A 693 116.34 121.60 -29.89
CA ILE A 693 117.44 120.65 -30.17
C ILE A 693 118.75 121.39 -30.54
N THR A 694 118.70 122.59 -31.11
CA THR A 694 119.89 123.31 -31.63
C THR A 694 120.67 124.12 -30.60
N ASP A 695 120.07 124.57 -29.49
CA ASP A 695 120.72 125.49 -28.52
C ASP A 695 121.12 124.83 -27.17
N LEU A 696 120.78 123.55 -26.96
CA LEU A 696 121.15 122.77 -25.77
C LEU A 696 122.35 121.83 -26.00
N GLU A 697 122.81 121.64 -27.24
CA GLU A 697 123.81 120.63 -27.60
C GLU A 697 125.25 120.92 -27.15
N GLN A 698 125.67 122.16 -26.85
CA GLN A 698 127.12 122.41 -26.67
C GLN A 698 127.65 122.66 -25.25
N CYS A 699 126.82 123.01 -24.26
CA CYS A 699 127.37 123.42 -22.95
C CYS A 699 126.76 122.74 -21.72
N VAL A 700 125.70 121.95 -21.89
CA VAL A 700 125.09 121.16 -20.81
C VAL A 700 125.75 119.77 -20.67
N LEU A 701 126.32 119.23 -21.76
CA LEU A 701 126.95 117.90 -21.82
C LEU A 701 128.13 117.65 -20.86
N ARG A 702 128.72 118.68 -20.23
CA ARG A 702 129.80 118.48 -19.23
C ARG A 702 129.39 118.67 -17.76
N ARG A 703 128.22 119.26 -17.48
CA ARG A 703 127.76 119.48 -16.10
C ARG A 703 126.58 118.59 -15.68
N ASP A 704 125.81 118.04 -16.63
CA ASP A 704 124.78 117.02 -16.35
C ASP A 704 125.38 115.63 -16.06
N SER A 705 126.51 115.27 -16.69
CA SER A 705 127.18 113.97 -16.48
C SER A 705 127.64 113.71 -15.03
N ILE A 706 127.77 114.76 -14.22
CA ILE A 706 128.19 114.67 -12.80
C ILE A 706 126.97 114.61 -11.87
N LEU A 707 125.81 115.14 -12.26
CA LEU A 707 124.58 115.14 -11.44
C LEU A 707 123.74 113.87 -11.62
N ASP A 708 123.76 113.26 -12.81
CA ASP A 708 123.04 111.99 -13.08
C ASP A 708 123.63 110.78 -12.31
N ASN A 709 124.90 110.83 -11.91
CA ASN A 709 125.54 109.79 -11.09
C ASN A 709 125.11 109.82 -9.61
N VAL A 710 124.57 110.94 -9.12
CA VAL A 710 124.14 111.09 -7.72
C VAL A 710 122.68 110.67 -7.55
N ASN A 711 121.82 110.94 -8.53
CA ASN A 711 120.39 110.57 -8.49
C ASN A 711 120.12 109.07 -8.72
N ALA A 712 121.09 108.29 -9.21
CA ALA A 712 120.98 106.83 -9.35
C ALA A 712 121.22 106.04 -8.03
N LYS A 713 121.72 106.69 -6.96
CA LYS A 713 121.98 106.04 -5.66
C LYS A 713 120.83 106.13 -4.64
N GLU A 714 119.81 106.95 -4.88
CA GLU A 714 118.70 107.17 -3.92
C GLU A 714 117.54 106.15 -3.99
N ARG A 715 117.56 105.17 -4.93
CA ARG A 715 116.50 104.15 -5.06
C ARG A 715 116.77 102.80 -4.36
N ARG A 716 117.76 102.71 -3.45
CA ARG A 716 117.98 101.53 -2.61
C ARG A 716 118.33 101.92 -1.17
N ASN A 717 117.31 102.07 -0.32
CA ASN A 717 117.24 101.61 1.10
C ASN A 717 116.26 102.43 1.95
N LEU A 718 115.78 101.78 3.03
CA LEU A 718 115.04 102.23 4.24
C LEU A 718 113.56 101.76 4.26
N LYS A 719 113.02 101.00 5.23
CA LYS A 719 113.45 100.56 6.59
C LYS A 719 112.65 99.31 7.05
N LYS A 720 113.25 98.54 7.99
CA LYS A 720 112.71 97.40 8.75
C LYS A 720 111.77 97.83 9.89
N GLU A 721 110.73 97.05 10.19
CA GLU A 721 110.42 96.49 11.53
C GLU A 721 109.27 95.43 11.50
N ASN A 722 109.44 94.32 12.26
CA ASN A 722 108.45 93.31 12.71
C ASN A 722 107.80 92.27 11.75
N ILE A 723 108.57 91.37 11.12
CA ILE A 723 108.02 90.24 10.32
C ILE A 723 107.95 88.89 11.09
N ARG A 724 108.68 88.72 12.21
CA ARG A 724 108.84 87.39 12.82
C ARG A 724 107.62 86.89 13.62
N SER A 725 106.83 87.78 14.26
CA SER A 725 105.64 87.37 15.04
C SER A 725 104.39 87.18 14.18
N VAL A 726 104.29 87.88 13.05
CA VAL A 726 103.17 87.74 12.10
C VAL A 726 103.29 86.44 11.31
N VAL A 727 104.51 86.05 10.91
CA VAL A 727 104.74 84.79 10.18
C VAL A 727 104.45 83.56 11.07
N GLN A 728 104.82 83.58 12.35
CA GLN A 728 104.54 82.45 13.25
C GLN A 728 103.02 82.27 13.49
N LYS A 729 102.28 83.36 13.73
CA LYS A 729 100.81 83.31 13.87
C LYS A 729 100.11 82.87 12.58
N LYS A 730 100.63 83.25 11.41
CA LYS A 730 100.06 82.85 10.10
C LYS A 730 100.36 81.37 9.79
N VAL A 731 101.52 80.87 10.20
CA VAL A 731 101.87 79.44 10.08
C VAL A 731 101.01 78.57 11.01
N ASP A 732 100.75 79.00 12.24
CA ASP A 732 99.88 78.24 13.16
C ASP A 732 98.40 78.28 12.75
N LEU A 733 97.93 79.41 12.18
CA LEU A 733 96.60 79.49 11.57
C LEU A 733 96.47 78.57 10.35
N LEU A 734 97.49 78.53 9.49
CA LEU A 734 97.55 77.65 8.33
C LEU A 734 97.64 76.16 8.73
N LYS A 735 98.33 75.82 9.82
CA LYS A 735 98.37 74.44 10.36
C LYS A 735 97.02 73.99 10.94
N ASN A 736 96.26 74.89 11.56
CA ASN A 736 94.92 74.59 12.04
C ASN A 736 93.92 74.48 10.89
N GLN A 737 94.02 75.35 9.88
CA GLN A 737 93.26 75.22 8.62
C GLN A 737 93.62 73.93 7.87
N LEU A 738 94.89 73.51 7.87
CA LEU A 738 95.29 72.22 7.29
C LEU A 738 94.69 71.03 8.06
N ARG A 739 94.51 71.13 9.37
CA ARG A 739 93.87 70.09 10.19
C ARG A 739 92.36 70.03 9.98
N THR A 740 91.67 71.17 9.87
CA THR A 740 90.23 71.19 9.54
C THR A 740 90.00 70.67 8.13
N VAL A 741 90.79 71.12 7.15
CA VAL A 741 90.75 70.60 5.77
C VAL A 741 91.10 69.11 5.73
N HIS A 742 92.04 68.62 6.53
CA HIS A 742 92.34 67.18 6.59
C HIS A 742 91.19 66.35 7.20
N ASN A 743 90.47 66.89 8.18
CA ASN A 743 89.29 66.23 8.75
C ASN A 743 88.09 66.30 7.79
N GLU A 744 87.91 67.39 7.06
CA GLU A 744 86.93 67.52 5.98
C GLU A 744 87.26 66.56 4.83
N ILE A 745 88.53 66.42 4.45
CA ILE A 745 88.98 65.44 3.45
C ILE A 745 88.68 64.01 3.91
N LYS A 746 88.89 63.68 5.20
CA LYS A 746 88.53 62.36 5.75
C LYS A 746 87.03 62.12 5.74
N GLY A 747 86.21 63.13 6.08
CA GLY A 747 84.75 63.07 5.98
C GLY A 747 84.29 62.87 4.54
N ILE A 748 84.87 63.62 3.60
CA ILE A 748 84.62 63.47 2.16
C ILE A 748 85.06 62.10 1.66
N GLN A 749 86.16 61.53 2.17
CA GLN A 749 86.60 60.18 1.83
C GLN A 749 85.65 59.09 2.34
N THR A 750 85.09 59.25 3.55
CA THR A 750 84.05 58.35 4.04
C THR A 750 82.76 58.49 3.25
N ASP A 751 82.38 59.71 2.86
CA ASP A 751 81.20 59.95 2.03
C ASP A 751 81.38 59.39 0.61
N ILE A 752 82.58 59.52 0.03
CA ILE A 752 82.92 58.91 -1.27
C ILE A 752 82.85 57.39 -1.18
N SER A 753 83.34 56.77 -0.11
CA SER A 753 83.25 55.32 0.10
C SER A 753 81.79 54.86 0.20
N ASN A 754 80.95 55.57 0.96
CA ASN A 754 79.52 55.28 1.09
C ASN A 754 78.77 55.47 -0.24
N ILE A 755 79.12 56.50 -1.01
CA ILE A 755 78.55 56.75 -2.35
C ILE A 755 79.03 55.68 -3.35
N GLN A 756 80.25 55.18 -3.23
CA GLN A 756 80.78 54.10 -4.08
C GLN A 756 80.09 52.77 -3.77
N GLU A 757 79.89 52.41 -2.49
CA GLU A 757 79.08 51.24 -2.12
C GLU A 757 77.63 51.39 -2.58
N GLY A 758 77.03 52.58 -2.39
CA GLY A 758 75.70 52.88 -2.92
C GLY A 758 75.62 52.78 -4.44
N GLN A 759 76.63 53.24 -5.18
CA GLN A 759 76.71 53.09 -6.63
C GLN A 759 76.86 51.63 -7.06
N GLU A 760 77.62 50.81 -6.34
CA GLU A 760 77.78 49.39 -6.62
C GLU A 760 76.45 48.63 -6.45
N ASP A 761 75.70 48.95 -5.39
CA ASP A 761 74.39 48.34 -5.14
C ASP A 761 73.32 48.84 -6.11
N LEU A 762 73.36 50.11 -6.50
CA LEU A 762 72.55 50.67 -7.60
C LEU A 762 72.89 50.01 -8.94
N ARG A 763 74.17 49.76 -9.24
CA ARG A 763 74.58 49.03 -10.45
C ARG A 763 74.08 47.59 -10.45
N LYS A 764 74.14 46.89 -9.32
CA LYS A 764 73.58 45.52 -9.19
C LYS A 764 72.07 45.51 -9.38
N THR A 765 71.35 46.48 -8.81
CA THR A 765 69.90 46.60 -9.01
C THR A 765 69.54 46.99 -10.44
N ILE A 766 70.30 47.89 -11.08
CA ILE A 766 70.14 48.22 -12.50
C ILE A 766 70.37 46.98 -13.36
N GLN A 767 71.44 46.21 -13.13
CA GLN A 767 71.71 44.98 -13.88
C GLN A 767 70.60 43.93 -13.71
N MET A 768 70.08 43.75 -12.49
CA MET A 768 68.92 42.89 -12.25
C MET A 768 67.68 43.39 -13.01
N LYS A 769 67.42 44.70 -13.00
CA LYS A 769 66.29 45.29 -13.72
C LYS A 769 66.45 45.18 -15.23
N GLU A 770 67.65 45.38 -15.77
CA GLU A 770 67.98 45.19 -17.18
C GLU A 770 67.78 43.73 -17.61
N ASN A 771 68.19 42.77 -16.79
CA ASN A 771 67.94 41.34 -17.05
C ASN A 771 66.44 41.04 -17.07
N THR A 772 65.67 41.54 -16.10
CA THR A 772 64.20 41.37 -16.10
C THR A 772 63.54 42.07 -17.29
N LEU A 773 64.06 43.22 -17.73
CA LEU A 773 63.58 43.94 -18.90
C LEU A 773 63.88 43.16 -20.19
N MET A 774 65.04 42.51 -20.28
CA MET A 774 65.40 41.64 -21.41
C MET A 774 64.48 40.42 -21.49
N GLU A 775 64.17 39.78 -20.36
CA GLU A 775 63.20 38.68 -20.29
C GLU A 775 61.78 39.14 -20.67
N MET A 776 61.35 40.32 -20.19
CA MET A 776 60.07 40.93 -20.58
C MET A 776 60.02 41.30 -22.06
N LYS A 777 61.12 41.80 -22.64
CA LYS A 777 61.21 42.09 -24.07
C LYS A 777 61.18 40.81 -24.91
N GLU A 778 61.82 39.74 -24.46
CA GLU A 778 61.81 38.45 -25.17
C GLU A 778 60.43 37.78 -25.10
N THR A 779 59.76 37.85 -23.95
CA THR A 779 58.37 37.37 -23.81
C THR A 779 57.39 38.21 -24.64
N SER A 780 57.52 39.54 -24.63
CA SER A 780 56.75 40.43 -25.49
C SER A 780 56.97 40.13 -26.99
N ARG A 781 58.22 39.90 -27.40
CA ARG A 781 58.55 39.46 -28.78
C ARG A 781 57.90 38.12 -29.13
N LYS A 782 57.91 37.14 -28.23
CA LYS A 782 57.24 35.83 -28.43
C LYS A 782 55.72 35.98 -28.55
N ILE A 783 55.11 36.87 -27.76
CA ILE A 783 53.67 37.17 -27.84
C ILE A 783 53.33 37.88 -29.15
N ASN A 784 54.12 38.88 -29.56
CA ASN A 784 53.91 39.59 -30.83
C ASN A 784 54.01 38.65 -32.03
N LEU A 785 54.98 37.73 -32.06
CA LEU A 785 55.07 36.71 -33.12
C LEU A 785 53.82 35.81 -33.15
N ARG A 786 53.31 35.36 -31.99
CA ARG A 786 52.07 34.58 -31.91
C ARG A 786 50.85 35.38 -32.39
N LEU A 787 50.82 36.68 -32.09
CA LEU A 787 49.74 37.58 -32.47
C LEU A 787 49.75 37.82 -33.99
N GLU A 788 50.93 38.03 -34.58
CA GLU A 788 51.13 38.10 -36.03
C GLU A 788 50.72 36.80 -36.74
N GLU A 789 51.12 35.63 -36.23
CA GLU A 789 50.67 34.33 -36.75
C GLU A 789 49.14 34.16 -36.67
N GLY A 790 48.55 34.59 -35.55
CA GLY A 790 47.10 34.60 -35.35
C GLY A 790 46.36 35.52 -36.33
N GLN A 791 46.89 36.72 -36.58
CA GLN A 791 46.34 37.66 -37.55
C GLN A 791 46.47 37.13 -38.99
N LEU A 792 47.59 36.51 -39.36
CA LEU A 792 47.78 35.88 -40.66
C LEU A 792 46.78 34.74 -40.89
N LYS A 793 46.54 33.88 -39.87
CA LYS A 793 45.50 32.84 -39.91
C LYS A 793 44.10 33.42 -40.04
N LYS A 794 43.79 34.49 -39.29
CA LYS A 794 42.50 35.19 -39.38
C LYS A 794 42.26 35.77 -40.78
N CYS A 795 43.26 36.42 -41.37
CA CYS A 795 43.16 36.97 -42.73
C CYS A 795 42.98 35.88 -43.78
N LEU A 796 43.72 34.77 -43.68
CA LEU A 796 43.55 33.61 -44.57
C LEU A 796 42.12 33.04 -44.47
N ASN A 797 41.62 32.83 -43.26
CA ASN A 797 40.26 32.32 -43.02
C ASN A 797 39.20 33.28 -43.57
N LEU A 798 39.39 34.59 -43.41
CA LEU A 798 38.49 35.61 -43.93
C LEU A 798 38.45 35.59 -45.47
N GLU A 799 39.60 35.48 -46.14
CA GLU A 799 39.68 35.37 -47.60
C GLU A 799 38.98 34.11 -48.12
N ILE A 800 39.20 32.97 -47.47
CA ILE A 800 38.50 31.71 -47.80
C ILE A 800 36.98 31.89 -47.63
N LEU A 801 36.54 32.55 -46.56
CA LEU A 801 35.13 32.81 -46.28
C LEU A 801 34.50 33.74 -47.33
N ILE A 802 35.17 34.84 -47.68
CA ILE A 802 34.72 35.78 -48.71
C ILE A 802 34.59 35.07 -50.07
N ARG A 803 35.55 34.20 -50.43
CA ARG A 803 35.46 33.40 -51.67
C ARG A 803 34.31 32.41 -51.62
N ARG A 804 34.09 31.72 -50.50
CA ARG A 804 32.93 30.83 -50.32
C ARG A 804 31.61 31.59 -50.40
N GLN A 805 31.52 32.78 -49.80
CA GLN A 805 30.33 33.64 -49.89
C GLN A 805 30.08 34.13 -51.32
N LYS A 806 31.13 34.54 -52.06
CA LYS A 806 31.02 34.88 -53.48
C LYS A 806 30.55 33.68 -54.30
N LYS A 807 31.08 32.48 -54.03
CA LYS A 807 30.67 31.24 -54.68
C LYS A 807 29.20 30.89 -54.36
N CYS A 808 28.75 31.06 -53.12
CA CYS A 808 27.34 30.92 -52.75
C CYS A 808 26.45 31.93 -53.49
N LYS A 809 26.84 33.21 -53.56
CA LYS A 809 26.10 34.22 -54.33
C LYS A 809 26.02 33.89 -55.82
N LEU A 810 27.09 33.33 -56.39
CA LEU A 810 27.10 32.85 -57.77
C LEU A 810 26.17 31.63 -57.95
N TYR A 811 26.15 30.69 -57.01
CA TYR A 811 25.19 29.59 -57.02
C TYR A 811 23.74 30.04 -56.85
N ASP A 812 23.48 31.06 -56.02
CA ASP A 812 22.17 31.68 -55.91
C ASP A 812 21.76 32.34 -57.24
N LEU A 813 22.64 33.08 -57.90
CA LEU A 813 22.38 33.68 -59.21
C LEU A 813 22.16 32.62 -60.30
N LEU A 814 22.84 31.48 -60.23
CA LEU A 814 22.63 30.33 -61.11
C LEU A 814 21.25 29.69 -60.87
N LYS A 815 20.86 29.51 -59.59
CA LYS A 815 19.55 28.97 -59.20
C LYS A 815 18.38 29.84 -59.69
N HIS A 816 18.58 31.17 -59.76
CA HIS A 816 17.60 32.12 -60.28
C HIS A 816 17.70 32.35 -61.79
N GLY A 817 18.55 31.60 -62.50
CA GLY A 817 18.70 31.65 -63.96
C GLY A 817 19.33 32.95 -64.52
N ARG A 818 19.89 33.80 -63.65
CA ARG A 818 20.43 35.13 -64.03
C ARG A 818 21.94 35.12 -64.28
N TYR A 819 22.62 33.99 -64.09
CA TYR A 819 24.05 33.85 -64.33
C TYR A 819 24.33 33.26 -65.71
N LYS A 820 25.19 33.93 -66.49
CA LYS A 820 25.61 33.50 -67.82
C LYS A 820 27.00 32.85 -67.70
N LEU A 821 27.10 31.55 -67.96
CA LEU A 821 28.38 30.82 -67.96
C LEU A 821 29.33 31.44 -69.00
N LEU A 822 30.46 31.97 -68.54
CA LEU A 822 31.48 32.59 -69.38
C LEU A 822 32.17 31.58 -70.31
N PHE A 823 32.27 30.31 -69.89
CA PHE A 823 32.84 29.22 -70.66
C PHE A 823 31.85 28.06 -70.71
N LYS A 824 31.52 27.60 -71.93
CA LYS A 824 30.57 26.50 -72.17
C LYS A 824 31.25 25.14 -72.35
N ASN A 825 32.58 25.12 -72.49
CA ASN A 825 33.37 23.93 -72.78
C ASN A 825 34.37 23.68 -71.65
N GLU A 826 34.33 22.50 -71.04
CA GLU A 826 35.07 22.16 -69.82
C GLU A 826 36.60 22.22 -70.03
N GLN A 827 37.08 21.82 -71.21
CA GLN A 827 38.49 21.90 -71.58
C GLN A 827 39.05 23.33 -71.67
N LEU A 828 38.23 24.32 -72.07
CA LEU A 828 38.65 25.72 -72.13
C LEU A 828 38.66 26.35 -70.73
N LEU A 829 37.74 25.93 -69.86
CA LEU A 829 37.71 26.32 -68.46
C LEU A 829 38.93 25.76 -67.71
N ASP A 830 39.27 24.48 -67.91
CA ASP A 830 40.45 23.88 -67.30
C ASP A 830 41.75 24.53 -67.77
N ASN A 831 41.85 24.91 -69.05
CA ASN A 831 42.99 25.65 -69.58
C ASN A 831 43.11 27.06 -68.97
N GLU A 832 42.00 27.77 -68.74
CA GLU A 832 42.05 29.06 -68.03
C GLU A 832 42.36 28.92 -66.54
N ILE A 833 41.78 27.94 -65.86
CA ILE A 833 42.10 27.63 -64.47
C ILE A 833 43.58 27.29 -64.33
N GLN A 834 44.15 26.53 -65.27
CA GLN A 834 45.57 26.20 -65.27
C GLN A 834 46.45 27.43 -65.54
N LYS A 835 46.05 28.33 -66.46
CA LYS A 835 46.75 29.61 -66.67
C LYS A 835 46.71 30.51 -65.42
N VAL A 836 45.58 30.56 -64.71
CA VAL A 836 45.43 31.32 -63.46
C VAL A 836 46.26 30.69 -62.34
N LYS A 837 46.29 29.36 -62.24
CA LYS A 837 47.15 28.64 -61.29
C LYS A 837 48.63 28.92 -61.53
N ASN A 838 49.08 28.87 -62.79
CA ASN A 838 50.47 29.15 -63.15
C ASN A 838 50.83 30.61 -62.81
N LYS A 839 49.97 31.59 -63.16
CA LYS A 839 50.18 32.99 -62.78
C LYS A 839 50.22 33.20 -61.26
N ASN A 840 49.37 32.51 -60.50
CA ASN A 840 49.39 32.58 -59.05
C ASN A 840 50.67 31.94 -58.48
N GLN A 841 51.20 30.87 -59.08
CA GLN A 841 52.47 30.26 -58.69
C GLN A 841 53.65 31.20 -58.95
N ASP A 842 53.70 31.86 -60.11
CA ASP A 842 54.72 32.87 -60.42
C ASP A 842 54.68 34.04 -59.43
N LEU A 843 53.48 34.53 -59.09
CA LEU A 843 53.30 35.57 -58.08
C LEU A 843 53.71 35.11 -56.68
N ILE A 844 53.45 33.85 -56.31
CA ILE A 844 53.90 33.28 -55.03
C ILE A 844 55.42 33.23 -54.97
N LEU A 845 56.10 32.84 -56.06
CA LEU A 845 57.56 32.82 -56.14
C LEU A 845 58.15 34.24 -56.00
N VAL A 846 57.55 35.23 -56.67
CA VAL A 846 57.93 36.65 -56.51
C VAL A 846 57.71 37.12 -55.08
N MET A 847 56.61 36.71 -54.42
CA MET A 847 56.37 37.04 -53.01
C MET A 847 57.38 36.37 -52.07
N GLU A 848 57.83 35.14 -52.37
CA GLU A 848 58.85 34.44 -51.59
C GLU A 848 60.21 35.15 -51.67
N LEU A 849 60.60 35.59 -52.86
CA LEU A 849 61.80 36.40 -53.06
C LEU A 849 61.71 37.74 -52.32
N LEU A 850 60.57 38.44 -52.41
CA LEU A 850 60.35 39.70 -51.69
C LEU A 850 60.35 39.55 -50.16
N ILE A 851 59.89 38.41 -49.63
CA ILE A 851 59.95 38.11 -48.18
C ILE A 851 61.41 37.90 -47.74
N GLN A 852 62.25 37.33 -48.61
CA GLN A 852 63.67 37.13 -48.34
C GLN A 852 64.46 38.44 -48.42
N ASP A 853 64.17 39.28 -49.42
CA ASP A 853 64.85 40.56 -49.65
C ASP A 853 64.44 41.65 -48.64
N PHE A 854 63.19 41.62 -48.15
CA PHE A 854 62.65 42.63 -47.24
C PHE A 854 62.04 42.01 -45.97
N PRO A 855 62.86 41.50 -45.04
CA PRO A 855 62.40 40.84 -43.82
C PRO A 855 61.56 41.76 -42.91
N ASN A 856 61.82 43.08 -42.94
CA ASN A 856 61.08 44.09 -42.17
C ASN A 856 59.60 44.22 -42.60
N TYR A 857 59.25 43.82 -43.84
CA TYR A 857 57.87 43.81 -44.35
C TYR A 857 57.28 42.39 -44.43
N GLY A 858 57.95 41.39 -43.83
CA GLY A 858 57.60 39.99 -43.94
C GLY A 858 56.17 39.66 -43.51
N PHE A 859 55.61 40.35 -42.52
CA PHE A 859 54.21 40.19 -42.10
C PHE A 859 53.22 40.60 -43.21
N HIS A 860 53.41 41.77 -43.81
CA HIS A 860 52.55 42.29 -44.87
C HIS A 860 52.68 41.46 -46.15
N LEU A 861 53.90 41.03 -46.49
CA LEU A 861 54.15 40.21 -47.67
C LEU A 861 53.59 38.77 -47.51
N LYS A 862 53.66 38.18 -46.31
CA LYS A 862 53.00 36.89 -46.02
C LYS A 862 51.46 37.00 -46.08
N LYS A 863 50.90 38.12 -45.63
CA LYS A 863 49.45 38.38 -45.73
C LYS A 863 48.98 38.40 -47.18
N ILE A 864 49.75 39.01 -48.08
CA ILE A 864 49.44 39.05 -49.51
C ILE A 864 49.69 37.67 -50.15
N LYS A 865 50.76 36.96 -49.79
CA LYS A 865 51.02 35.58 -50.26
C LYS A 865 49.85 34.63 -49.97
N ASN A 866 49.23 34.77 -48.79
CA ASN A 866 48.06 33.96 -48.39
C ASN A 866 46.84 34.16 -49.30
N THR A 867 46.69 35.31 -49.99
CA THR A 867 45.58 35.51 -50.94
C THR A 867 45.80 34.73 -52.24
N PHE A 868 47.05 34.54 -52.67
CA PHE A 868 47.37 33.78 -53.88
C PHE A 868 47.37 32.26 -53.68
N GLN A 869 47.56 31.78 -52.44
CA GLN A 869 47.51 30.36 -52.08
C GLN A 869 46.08 29.78 -51.96
N ALA A 870 45.07 30.62 -51.76
CA ALA A 870 43.68 30.16 -51.70
C ALA A 870 43.20 29.67 -53.10
N PRO A 871 42.36 28.61 -53.18
CA PRO A 871 41.96 28.02 -54.46
C PRO A 871 41.22 29.03 -55.34
N PRO A 872 41.43 29.03 -56.68
CA PRO A 872 40.72 29.90 -57.60
C PRO A 872 39.21 29.61 -57.53
N SER A 873 38.42 30.68 -57.43
CA SER A 873 36.95 30.66 -57.28
C SER A 873 36.23 30.41 -58.58
#